data_AF-A0AAY5EW33-F1
#
_entry.id   AF-A0AAY5EW33-F1
#
_cell.length_a   1.000
_cell.length_b   1.000
_cell.length_c   1.000
_cell.angle_alpha   90.00
_cell.angle_beta   90.00
_cell.angle_gamma   90.00
#
_symmetry.space_group_name_H-M   'P 1'
#
loop_
_entity.id
_entity.type
_entity.pdbx_description
1 polymer ?
#
loop_
_entity_poly.entity_id
_entity_poly.type
_entity_poly.pdbx_seq_one_letter_code
_entity_poly.pdbx_strand_id
1 'polypeptide(L)'
;MAQQENCRAKAQEIEDIQRKKLEKEVTELQNQVQDLKDIASKKETLLCSLNEKMKEQQEMNQKLLQQSEEALHRELEKTHHCLQNDYQSLQEKNKEQNETLNLLKGDLQNNQERYQQDLETLMKEKEDLTTVSQSFQNECQSLQAKINEHQDTVSTLKDDLQNTQTEFQKDLRILQEEREHLCSTNQSLQSECQSLLTENKEQQQALDAIKFDLQNTNNQHQKEVETLQKEKEHLSSTCLSLQNECHGLQEKNKEQHEILTTFKVDLQNVQEGHQQELETFQKEREHLFSSLQAESKGQQDALTALKAHLQNTQEVNQSLQSEFQSLQTEKDSCCLSISALKSDLQNSLDQHQKEIETLQKEKEHLTAVNQSLLEGYEAAQKLSAELGKVKKAAQQREKELENQAEELQVKIKEVLILAAKRESDVENLQQEIRQQEALRMSTQESEKSLRTQLETKVAYLQVQVEKASELSSERKSEMNMLRSEIEECERQKREACQAKEVLERAVTELQIKQKQEQDGYNQELDALKKGKDLMTAINQSLQKKCQSLQEESKVQQEALYDLQNARKELQQEMETLKKENERFFSLNQSLQRECDASQKIGTELEMKLEERIELIHALKEASKEGAKGNQELQEQLKLKSEVVEHYKAQVRNIPSFYFLHSGEYLHHFLVIPCLFQFRI
;
A
#
# COMPACT_ATOMS: atom_id res chain seq x y z
N MET A 1 24.97 -74.26 -168.66
CA MET A 1 24.44 -74.81 -167.39
C MET A 1 25.45 -74.71 -166.24
N ALA A 2 26.76 -75.01 -166.42
CA ALA A 2 27.74 -74.98 -165.31
C ALA A 2 27.89 -73.66 -164.51
N GLN A 3 27.50 -72.49 -165.06
CA GLN A 3 27.50 -71.22 -164.30
C GLN A 3 26.27 -71.02 -163.39
N GLN A 4 25.18 -71.74 -163.62
CA GLN A 4 23.93 -71.54 -162.86
C GLN A 4 23.97 -72.23 -161.49
N GLU A 5 24.71 -73.34 -161.36
CA GLU A 5 24.93 -74.03 -160.08
C GLU A 5 25.89 -73.26 -159.16
N ASN A 6 26.90 -72.56 -159.71
CA ASN A 6 27.85 -71.77 -158.92
C ASN A 6 27.16 -70.59 -158.20
N CYS A 7 26.26 -69.87 -158.89
CA CYS A 7 25.47 -68.80 -158.26
C CYS A 7 24.48 -69.34 -157.20
N ARG A 8 23.96 -70.57 -157.38
CA ARG A 8 23.05 -71.20 -156.42
C ARG A 8 23.77 -71.62 -155.14
N ALA A 9 24.98 -72.17 -155.27
CA ALA A 9 25.84 -72.53 -154.14
C ALA A 9 26.20 -71.30 -153.29
N LYS A 10 26.60 -70.19 -153.92
CA LYS A 10 26.94 -68.94 -153.20
C LYS A 10 25.73 -68.27 -152.54
N ALA A 11 24.55 -68.36 -153.13
CA ALA A 11 23.32 -67.90 -152.48
C ALA A 11 23.02 -68.72 -151.22
N GLN A 12 23.15 -70.05 -151.29
CA GLN A 12 22.93 -70.95 -150.16
C GLN A 12 23.95 -70.72 -149.03
N GLU A 13 25.22 -70.47 -149.37
CA GLU A 13 26.28 -70.18 -148.41
C GLU A 13 26.05 -68.84 -147.68
N ILE A 14 25.54 -67.82 -148.38
CA ILE A 14 25.15 -66.53 -147.77
C ILE A 14 23.91 -66.70 -146.87
N GLU A 15 22.91 -67.47 -147.29
CA GLU A 15 21.75 -67.79 -146.45
C GLU A 15 22.16 -68.54 -145.18
N ASP A 16 23.04 -69.54 -145.26
CA ASP A 16 23.50 -70.30 -144.09
C ASP A 16 24.38 -69.46 -143.15
N ILE A 17 25.17 -68.51 -143.68
CA ILE A 17 25.92 -67.54 -142.85
C ILE A 17 24.96 -66.58 -142.15
N GLN A 18 23.95 -66.05 -142.86
CA GLN A 18 22.93 -65.18 -142.25
C GLN A 18 22.06 -65.92 -141.23
N ARG A 19 21.66 -67.16 -141.52
CA ARG A 19 20.92 -68.03 -140.60
C ARG A 19 21.73 -68.31 -139.33
N LYS A 20 23.02 -68.68 -139.43
CA LYS A 20 23.89 -68.89 -138.26
C LYS A 20 24.14 -67.61 -137.46
N LYS A 21 24.21 -66.45 -138.11
CA LYS A 21 24.32 -65.16 -137.42
C LYS A 21 23.02 -64.83 -136.66
N LEU A 22 21.86 -65.04 -137.28
CA LEU A 22 20.56 -64.87 -136.65
C LEU A 22 20.31 -65.89 -135.53
N GLU A 23 20.68 -67.16 -135.67
CA GLU A 23 20.61 -68.15 -134.59
C GLU A 23 21.47 -67.73 -133.39
N LYS A 24 22.66 -67.17 -133.63
CA LYS A 24 23.52 -66.65 -132.57
C LYS A 24 22.91 -65.41 -131.89
N GLU A 25 22.41 -64.44 -132.66
CA GLU A 25 21.72 -63.27 -132.10
C GLU A 25 20.43 -63.66 -131.35
N VAL A 26 19.68 -64.66 -131.82
CA VAL A 26 18.49 -65.20 -131.14
C VAL A 26 18.85 -65.91 -129.84
N THR A 27 19.92 -66.73 -129.80
CA THR A 27 20.36 -67.35 -128.54
C THR A 27 20.94 -66.34 -127.56
N GLU A 28 21.64 -65.31 -128.04
CA GLU A 28 22.18 -64.23 -127.20
C GLU A 28 21.05 -63.34 -126.63
N LEU A 29 20.01 -63.04 -127.42
CA LEU A 29 18.78 -62.39 -126.95
C LEU A 29 17.95 -63.29 -126.01
N GLN A 30 17.87 -64.59 -126.26
CA GLN A 30 17.20 -65.53 -125.35
C GLN A 30 17.90 -65.58 -123.98
N ASN A 31 19.23 -65.59 -123.96
CA ASN A 31 20.00 -65.49 -122.72
C ASN A 31 19.76 -64.16 -122.00
N GLN A 32 19.78 -63.02 -122.72
CA GLN A 32 19.46 -61.72 -122.12
C GLN A 32 18.02 -61.65 -121.58
N VAL A 33 17.05 -62.24 -122.27
CA VAL A 33 15.66 -62.35 -121.79
C VAL A 33 15.56 -63.23 -120.55
N GLN A 34 16.34 -64.32 -120.47
CA GLN A 34 16.38 -65.17 -119.29
C GLN A 34 17.07 -64.47 -118.10
N ASP A 35 18.19 -63.77 -118.32
CA ASP A 35 18.85 -62.94 -117.30
C ASP A 35 17.91 -61.85 -116.77
N LEU A 36 17.18 -61.16 -117.66
CA LEU A 36 16.17 -60.17 -117.27
C LEU A 36 15.02 -60.79 -116.48
N LYS A 37 14.63 -62.04 -116.80
CA LYS A 37 13.58 -62.79 -116.07
C LYS A 37 14.06 -63.20 -114.67
N ASP A 38 15.31 -63.63 -114.54
CA ASP A 38 15.94 -63.96 -113.26
C ASP A 38 16.17 -62.71 -112.39
N ILE A 39 16.54 -61.58 -113.01
CA ILE A 39 16.62 -60.26 -112.35
C ILE A 39 15.24 -59.79 -111.89
N ALA A 40 14.21 -59.94 -112.72
CA ALA A 40 12.82 -59.60 -112.35
C ALA A 40 12.35 -60.45 -111.15
N SER A 41 12.58 -61.76 -111.18
CA SER A 41 12.24 -62.69 -110.09
C SER A 41 12.99 -62.36 -108.78
N LYS A 42 14.28 -62.03 -108.86
CA LYS A 42 15.07 -61.55 -107.69
C LYS A 42 14.52 -60.23 -107.15
N LYS A 43 14.16 -59.28 -108.03
CA LYS A 43 13.60 -57.98 -107.65
C LYS A 43 12.22 -58.14 -106.98
N GLU A 44 11.38 -59.05 -107.48
CA GLU A 44 10.07 -59.35 -106.91
C GLU A 44 10.20 -60.03 -105.55
N THR A 45 11.11 -61.00 -105.40
CA THR A 45 11.43 -61.63 -104.10
C THR A 45 11.91 -60.59 -103.07
N LEU A 46 12.78 -59.65 -103.47
CA LEU A 46 13.24 -58.56 -102.61
C LEU A 46 12.14 -57.56 -102.25
N LEU A 47 11.22 -57.26 -103.18
CA LEU A 47 10.04 -56.43 -102.93
C LEU A 47 9.07 -57.08 -101.93
N CYS A 48 8.83 -58.39 -102.04
CA CYS A 48 8.05 -59.14 -101.05
C CYS A 48 8.70 -59.06 -99.66
N SER A 49 10.00 -59.36 -99.55
CA SER A 49 10.71 -59.29 -98.27
C SER A 49 10.77 -57.88 -97.67
N LEU A 50 10.86 -56.83 -98.50
CA LEU A 50 10.79 -55.44 -98.03
C LEU A 50 9.40 -55.07 -97.54
N ASN A 51 8.34 -55.50 -98.24
CA ASN A 51 6.96 -55.28 -97.82
C ASN A 51 6.61 -56.01 -96.51
N GLU A 52 7.09 -57.25 -96.33
CA GLU A 52 6.97 -57.97 -95.05
C GLU A 52 7.66 -57.20 -93.91
N LYS A 53 8.92 -56.77 -94.10
CA LYS A 53 9.63 -55.97 -93.08
C LYS A 53 8.96 -54.64 -92.76
N MET A 54 8.40 -53.95 -93.75
CA MET A 54 7.62 -52.73 -93.51
C MET A 54 6.34 -53.03 -92.70
N LYS A 55 5.67 -54.16 -92.98
CA LYS A 55 4.48 -54.60 -92.23
C LYS A 55 4.84 -54.98 -90.78
N GLU A 56 5.91 -55.73 -90.57
CA GLU A 56 6.44 -56.06 -89.23
C GLU A 56 6.80 -54.80 -88.44
N GLN A 57 7.47 -53.83 -89.07
CA GLN A 57 7.79 -52.53 -88.48
C GLN A 57 6.52 -51.75 -88.10
N GLN A 58 5.50 -51.77 -88.97
CA GLN A 58 4.23 -51.09 -88.72
C GLN A 58 3.44 -51.74 -87.57
N GLU A 59 3.38 -53.07 -87.52
CA GLU A 59 2.77 -53.84 -86.42
C GLU A 59 3.52 -53.62 -85.10
N MET A 60 4.85 -53.58 -85.13
CA MET A 60 5.68 -53.26 -83.95
C MET A 60 5.41 -51.85 -83.43
N ASN A 61 5.35 -50.85 -84.32
CA ASN A 61 5.04 -49.47 -83.94
C ASN A 61 3.63 -49.34 -83.38
N GLN A 62 2.64 -50.02 -83.97
CA GLN A 62 1.26 -50.02 -83.49
C GLN A 62 1.14 -50.67 -82.10
N LYS A 63 1.89 -51.77 -81.86
CA LYS A 63 1.95 -52.43 -80.55
C LYS A 63 2.64 -51.59 -79.49
N LEU A 64 3.71 -50.86 -79.83
CA LEU A 64 4.37 -49.92 -78.92
C LEU A 64 3.47 -48.73 -78.57
N LEU A 65 2.74 -48.19 -79.56
CA LEU A 65 1.77 -47.12 -79.33
C LEU A 65 0.67 -47.59 -78.36
N GLN A 66 0.06 -48.75 -78.62
CA GLN A 66 -0.97 -49.31 -77.74
C GLN A 66 -0.45 -49.59 -76.32
N GLN A 67 0.78 -50.10 -76.17
CA GLN A 67 1.41 -50.27 -74.86
C GLN A 67 1.64 -48.93 -74.13
N SER A 68 1.99 -47.87 -74.86
CA SER A 68 2.15 -46.53 -74.30
C SER A 68 0.80 -45.93 -73.86
N GLU A 69 -0.25 -46.12 -74.66
CA GLU A 69 -1.61 -45.66 -74.35
C GLU A 69 -2.17 -46.39 -73.11
N GLU A 70 -2.00 -47.72 -73.03
CA GLU A 70 -2.40 -48.50 -71.84
C GLU A 70 -1.61 -48.09 -70.58
N ALA A 71 -0.31 -47.83 -70.70
CA ALA A 71 0.51 -47.39 -69.57
C ALA A 71 0.03 -46.02 -69.05
N LEU A 72 -0.18 -45.07 -69.96
CA LEU A 72 -0.66 -43.72 -69.63
C LEU A 72 -2.09 -43.74 -69.07
N HIS A 73 -2.96 -44.63 -69.56
CA HIS A 73 -4.30 -44.83 -69.01
C HIS A 73 -4.25 -45.35 -67.56
N ARG A 74 -3.47 -46.40 -67.29
CA ARG A 74 -3.30 -46.94 -65.93
C ARG A 74 -2.70 -45.93 -64.96
N GLU A 75 -1.81 -45.06 -65.43
CA GLU A 75 -1.21 -44.00 -64.61
C GLU A 75 -2.21 -42.86 -64.33
N LEU A 76 -3.05 -42.51 -65.29
CA LEU A 76 -4.14 -41.55 -65.13
C LEU A 76 -5.25 -42.09 -64.21
N GLU A 77 -5.61 -43.38 -64.31
CA GLU A 77 -6.53 -44.05 -63.38
C GLU A 77 -5.99 -44.06 -61.95
N LYS A 78 -4.71 -44.41 -61.75
CA LYS A 78 -4.06 -44.32 -60.42
C LYS A 78 -4.11 -42.89 -59.86
N THR A 79 -3.79 -41.90 -60.70
CA THR A 79 -3.78 -40.49 -60.30
C THR A 79 -5.19 -40.03 -59.92
N HIS A 80 -6.21 -40.39 -60.71
CA HIS A 80 -7.61 -40.13 -60.37
C HIS A 80 -8.01 -40.81 -59.07
N HIS A 81 -7.63 -42.07 -58.85
CA HIS A 81 -7.98 -42.79 -57.62
C HIS A 81 -7.31 -42.16 -56.38
N CYS A 82 -6.04 -41.77 -56.46
CA CYS A 82 -5.37 -41.01 -55.40
C CYS A 82 -6.09 -39.68 -55.11
N LEU A 83 -6.35 -38.86 -56.13
CA LEU A 83 -7.04 -37.57 -55.96
C LEU A 83 -8.47 -37.74 -55.41
N GLN A 84 -9.16 -38.82 -55.76
CA GLN A 84 -10.49 -39.13 -55.21
C GLN A 84 -10.43 -39.51 -53.73
N ASN A 85 -9.43 -40.31 -53.32
CA ASN A 85 -9.21 -40.66 -51.92
C ASN A 85 -8.79 -39.43 -51.10
N ASP A 86 -7.92 -38.57 -51.64
CA ASP A 86 -7.51 -37.30 -51.02
C ASP A 86 -8.72 -36.37 -50.83
N TYR A 87 -9.58 -36.27 -51.84
CA TYR A 87 -10.83 -35.49 -51.77
C TYR A 87 -11.79 -36.02 -50.70
N GLN A 88 -11.97 -37.35 -50.61
CA GLN A 88 -12.80 -37.98 -49.58
C GLN A 88 -12.24 -37.73 -48.17
N SER A 89 -10.92 -37.89 -47.98
CA SER A 89 -10.25 -37.60 -46.70
C SER A 89 -10.38 -36.13 -46.29
N LEU A 90 -10.27 -35.19 -47.24
CA LEU A 90 -10.51 -33.77 -47.00
C LEU A 90 -11.98 -33.49 -46.64
N GLN A 91 -12.93 -34.20 -47.26
CA GLN A 91 -14.36 -34.07 -46.96
C GLN A 91 -14.69 -34.56 -45.54
N GLU A 92 -14.13 -35.71 -45.12
CA GLU A 92 -14.27 -36.22 -43.75
C GLU A 92 -13.65 -35.27 -42.73
N LYS A 93 -12.42 -34.80 -42.97
CA LYS A 93 -11.73 -33.84 -42.09
C LYS A 93 -12.50 -32.52 -41.95
N ASN A 94 -13.12 -32.03 -43.02
CA ASN A 94 -13.96 -30.82 -42.98
C ASN A 94 -15.27 -31.06 -42.21
N LYS A 95 -15.83 -32.27 -42.27
CA LYS A 95 -16.98 -32.69 -41.44
C LYS A 95 -16.61 -32.72 -39.95
N GLU A 96 -15.49 -33.35 -39.58
CA GLU A 96 -14.97 -33.37 -38.20
C GLU A 96 -14.70 -31.96 -37.67
N GLN A 97 -14.12 -31.09 -38.48
CA GLN A 97 -13.88 -29.69 -38.13
C GLN A 97 -15.18 -28.91 -37.89
N ASN A 98 -16.21 -29.11 -38.72
CA ASN A 98 -17.53 -28.51 -38.50
C ASN A 98 -18.23 -29.06 -37.25
N GLU A 99 -18.13 -30.36 -36.97
CA GLU A 99 -18.67 -30.97 -35.74
C GLU A 99 -17.97 -30.40 -34.50
N THR A 100 -16.64 -30.28 -34.54
CA THR A 100 -15.84 -29.64 -33.46
C THR A 100 -16.20 -28.17 -33.27
N LEU A 101 -16.39 -27.41 -34.36
CA LEU A 101 -16.76 -25.99 -34.30
C LEU A 101 -18.18 -25.79 -33.77
N ASN A 102 -19.12 -26.70 -34.08
CA ASN A 102 -20.47 -26.68 -33.51
C ASN A 102 -20.49 -27.01 -32.02
N LEU A 103 -19.67 -27.97 -31.56
CA LEU A 103 -19.48 -28.25 -30.13
C LEU A 103 -18.91 -27.03 -29.39
N LEU A 104 -17.82 -26.45 -29.91
CA LEU A 104 -17.20 -25.26 -29.31
C LEU A 104 -18.15 -24.06 -29.26
N LYS A 105 -19.01 -23.90 -30.27
CA LYS A 105 -20.07 -22.87 -30.29
C LYS A 105 -21.12 -23.13 -29.21
N GLY A 106 -21.51 -24.39 -28.99
CA GLY A 106 -22.39 -24.79 -27.89
C GLY A 106 -21.78 -24.50 -26.52
N ASP A 107 -20.51 -24.85 -26.32
CA ASP A 107 -19.79 -24.57 -25.06
C ASP A 107 -19.64 -23.07 -24.78
N LEU A 108 -19.35 -22.27 -25.81
CA LEU A 108 -19.33 -20.81 -25.72
C LEU A 108 -20.69 -20.24 -25.30
N GLN A 109 -21.78 -20.73 -25.90
CA GLN A 109 -23.12 -20.29 -25.56
C GLN A 109 -23.53 -20.71 -24.13
N ASN A 110 -23.26 -21.96 -23.73
CA ASN A 110 -23.48 -22.45 -22.36
C ASN A 110 -22.68 -21.64 -21.32
N ASN A 111 -21.46 -21.22 -21.66
CA ASN A 111 -20.66 -20.34 -20.79
C ASN A 111 -21.23 -18.92 -20.72
N GLN A 112 -21.71 -18.37 -21.85
CA GLN A 112 -22.38 -17.07 -21.85
C GLN A 112 -23.65 -17.08 -20.99
N GLU A 113 -24.48 -18.12 -21.11
CA GLU A 113 -25.69 -18.30 -20.32
C GLU A 113 -25.37 -18.44 -18.82
N ARG A 114 -24.33 -19.20 -18.45
CA ARG A 114 -23.82 -19.26 -17.06
C ARG A 114 -23.36 -17.91 -16.53
N TYR A 115 -22.51 -17.18 -17.26
CA TYR A 115 -22.05 -15.86 -16.81
C TYR A 115 -23.19 -14.86 -16.64
N GLN A 116 -24.24 -14.96 -17.46
CA GLN A 116 -25.42 -14.13 -17.34
C GLN A 116 -26.26 -14.48 -16.09
N GLN A 117 -26.37 -15.77 -15.77
CA GLN A 117 -27.04 -16.28 -14.58
C GLN A 117 -26.27 -15.98 -13.28
N ASP A 118 -24.94 -16.07 -13.31
CA ASP A 118 -24.05 -15.68 -12.21
C ASP A 118 -24.16 -14.16 -11.94
N LEU A 119 -24.19 -13.33 -12.99
CA LEU A 119 -24.40 -11.88 -12.87
C LEU A 119 -25.75 -11.54 -12.25
N GLU A 120 -26.83 -12.20 -12.68
CA GLU A 120 -28.17 -11.98 -12.13
C GLU A 120 -28.27 -12.42 -10.65
N THR A 121 -27.58 -13.51 -10.28
CA THR A 121 -27.45 -13.96 -8.90
C THR A 121 -26.69 -12.94 -8.05
N LEU A 122 -25.53 -12.47 -8.52
CA LEU A 122 -24.71 -11.47 -7.84
C LEU A 122 -25.45 -10.12 -7.67
N MET A 123 -26.31 -9.75 -8.63
CA MET A 123 -27.16 -8.56 -8.48
C MET A 123 -28.21 -8.73 -7.38
N LYS A 124 -28.85 -9.89 -7.27
CA LYS A 124 -29.79 -10.19 -6.17
C LYS A 124 -29.10 -10.18 -4.81
N GLU A 125 -27.96 -10.87 -4.69
CA GLU A 125 -27.17 -10.88 -3.45
C GLU A 125 -26.77 -9.45 -3.01
N LYS A 126 -26.40 -8.58 -3.97
CA LYS A 126 -26.11 -7.17 -3.71
C LYS A 126 -27.35 -6.39 -3.24
N GLU A 127 -28.51 -6.64 -3.81
CA GLU A 127 -29.78 -5.99 -3.43
C GLU A 127 -30.25 -6.44 -2.04
N ASP A 128 -30.12 -7.74 -1.73
CA ASP A 128 -30.35 -8.30 -0.40
C ASP A 128 -29.38 -7.70 0.64
N LEU A 129 -28.07 -7.64 0.34
CA LEU A 129 -27.06 -6.99 1.19
C LEU A 129 -27.37 -5.51 1.43
N THR A 130 -27.86 -4.79 0.41
CA THR A 130 -28.27 -3.38 0.55
C THR A 130 -29.46 -3.25 1.50
N THR A 131 -30.43 -4.16 1.38
CA THR A 131 -31.63 -4.23 2.23
C THR A 131 -31.27 -4.56 3.69
N VAL A 132 -30.36 -5.52 3.91
CA VAL A 132 -29.84 -5.87 5.24
C VAL A 132 -29.06 -4.70 5.84
N SER A 133 -28.21 -4.03 5.05
CA SER A 133 -27.45 -2.87 5.52
C SER A 133 -28.36 -1.71 5.94
N GLN A 134 -29.44 -1.46 5.19
CA GLN A 134 -30.44 -0.44 5.54
C GLN A 134 -31.22 -0.82 6.81
N SER A 135 -31.60 -2.09 6.94
CA SER A 135 -32.23 -2.64 8.17
C SER A 135 -31.35 -2.40 9.40
N PHE A 136 -30.07 -2.77 9.31
CA PHE A 136 -29.11 -2.61 10.40
C PHE A 136 -28.91 -1.13 10.77
N GLN A 137 -28.85 -0.24 9.78
CA GLN A 137 -28.72 1.19 10.02
C GLN A 137 -29.97 1.80 10.70
N ASN A 138 -31.17 1.33 10.33
CA ASN A 138 -32.41 1.71 11.02
C ASN A 138 -32.44 1.21 12.47
N GLU A 139 -31.94 0.01 12.73
CA GLU A 139 -31.83 -0.55 14.09
C GLU A 139 -30.82 0.22 14.94
N CYS A 140 -29.65 0.59 14.40
CA CYS A 140 -28.70 1.47 15.07
C CYS A 140 -29.30 2.84 15.42
N GLN A 141 -30.11 3.43 14.53
CA GLN A 141 -30.82 4.69 14.81
C GLN A 141 -31.86 4.53 15.93
N SER A 142 -32.60 3.42 15.94
CA SER A 142 -33.57 3.08 16.99
C SER A 142 -32.90 2.88 18.36
N LEU A 143 -31.77 2.17 18.39
CA LEU A 143 -30.96 2.00 19.60
C LEU A 143 -30.38 3.34 20.09
N GLN A 144 -29.89 4.19 19.19
CA GLN A 144 -29.40 5.52 19.56
C GLN A 144 -30.51 6.41 20.14
N ALA A 145 -31.75 6.33 19.61
CA ALA A 145 -32.89 7.04 20.17
C ALA A 145 -33.22 6.58 21.60
N LYS A 146 -33.21 5.26 21.85
CA LYS A 146 -33.40 4.68 23.20
C LYS A 146 -32.27 5.05 24.16
N ILE A 147 -31.02 5.11 23.69
CA ILE A 147 -29.89 5.57 24.51
C ILE A 147 -30.11 7.02 24.96
N ASN A 148 -30.55 7.90 24.05
CA ASN A 148 -30.86 9.29 24.39
C ASN A 148 -32.02 9.38 25.39
N GLU A 149 -33.12 8.65 25.16
CA GLU A 149 -34.26 8.58 26.09
C GLU A 149 -33.84 8.08 27.49
N HIS A 150 -33.04 7.02 27.57
CA HIS A 150 -32.50 6.56 28.84
C HIS A 150 -31.59 7.60 29.49
N GLN A 151 -30.78 8.32 28.73
CA GLN A 151 -29.90 9.36 29.25
C GLN A 151 -30.68 10.56 29.81
N ASP A 152 -31.80 10.93 29.16
CA ASP A 152 -32.74 11.93 29.69
C ASP A 152 -33.39 11.44 30.99
N THR A 153 -33.90 10.19 31.04
CA THR A 153 -34.50 9.64 32.28
C THR A 153 -33.50 9.55 33.43
N VAL A 154 -32.22 9.25 33.15
CA VAL A 154 -31.14 9.25 34.16
C VAL A 154 -30.84 10.67 34.64
N SER A 155 -30.95 11.69 33.77
CA SER A 155 -30.84 13.08 34.20
C SER A 155 -31.98 13.47 35.13
N THR A 156 -33.23 13.15 34.78
CA THR A 156 -34.40 13.44 35.62
C THR A 156 -34.30 12.74 36.98
N LEU A 157 -33.96 11.45 37.01
CA LEU A 157 -33.77 10.71 38.27
C LEU A 157 -32.63 11.25 39.13
N LYS A 158 -31.58 11.81 38.51
CA LYS A 158 -30.49 12.46 39.22
C LYS A 158 -30.94 13.78 39.84
N ASP A 159 -31.74 14.57 39.12
CA ASP A 159 -32.30 15.83 39.63
C ASP A 159 -33.33 15.56 40.75
N ASP A 160 -34.17 14.53 40.62
CA ASP A 160 -35.08 14.07 41.68
C ASP A 160 -34.32 13.63 42.93
N LEU A 161 -33.27 12.80 42.78
CA LEU A 161 -32.42 12.36 43.89
C LEU A 161 -31.72 13.55 44.57
N GLN A 162 -31.24 14.53 43.80
CA GLN A 162 -30.63 15.75 44.30
C GLN A 162 -31.64 16.61 45.08
N ASN A 163 -32.89 16.72 44.59
CA ASN A 163 -33.97 17.40 45.30
C ASN A 163 -34.30 16.68 46.61
N THR A 164 -34.49 15.36 46.60
CA THR A 164 -34.77 14.57 47.82
C THR A 164 -33.62 14.67 48.84
N GLN A 165 -32.37 14.66 48.39
CA GLN A 165 -31.20 14.89 49.26
C GLN A 165 -31.23 16.28 49.90
N THR A 166 -31.67 17.30 49.16
CA THR A 166 -31.77 18.69 49.65
C THR A 166 -32.91 18.84 50.66
N GLU A 167 -34.04 18.15 50.47
CA GLU A 167 -35.12 18.07 51.45
C GLU A 167 -34.68 17.34 52.72
N PHE A 168 -34.03 16.17 52.63
CA PHE A 168 -33.49 15.48 53.80
C PHE A 168 -32.49 16.33 54.60
N GLN A 169 -31.65 17.13 53.94
CA GLN A 169 -30.74 18.07 54.62
C GLN A 169 -31.49 19.21 55.35
N LYS A 170 -32.63 19.65 54.81
CA LYS A 170 -33.50 20.66 55.44
C LYS A 170 -34.20 20.07 56.66
N ASP A 171 -34.76 18.87 56.55
CA ASP A 171 -35.45 18.19 57.66
C ASP A 171 -34.48 17.84 58.80
N LEU A 172 -33.26 17.40 58.47
CA LEU A 172 -32.19 17.21 59.47
C LEU A 172 -31.84 18.51 60.22
N ARG A 173 -31.87 19.66 59.55
CA ARG A 173 -31.65 20.96 60.19
C ARG A 173 -32.80 21.32 61.13
N ILE A 174 -34.05 21.13 60.69
CA ILE A 174 -35.25 21.37 61.51
C ILE A 174 -35.22 20.50 62.77
N LEU A 175 -34.98 19.19 62.64
CA LEU A 175 -34.85 18.26 63.77
C LEU A 175 -33.70 18.65 64.71
N GLN A 176 -32.62 19.22 64.18
CA GLN A 176 -31.51 19.70 65.00
C GLN A 176 -31.88 20.97 65.79
N GLU A 177 -32.60 21.91 65.18
CA GLU A 177 -33.13 23.12 65.83
C GLU A 177 -34.17 22.74 66.92
N GLU A 178 -35.08 21.80 66.64
CA GLU A 178 -36.04 21.26 67.63
C GLU A 178 -35.33 20.58 68.82
N ARG A 179 -34.29 19.79 68.56
CA ARG A 179 -33.47 19.16 69.61
C ARG A 179 -32.77 20.20 70.49
N GLU A 180 -32.26 21.28 69.91
CA GLU A 180 -31.59 22.36 70.64
C GLU A 180 -32.59 23.19 71.47
N HIS A 181 -33.79 23.43 70.94
CA HIS A 181 -34.91 24.02 71.68
C HIS A 181 -35.36 23.13 72.85
N LEU A 182 -35.50 21.81 72.64
CA LEU A 182 -35.82 20.83 73.68
C LEU A 182 -34.75 20.75 74.76
N CYS A 183 -33.46 20.77 74.40
CA CYS A 183 -32.37 20.84 75.39
C CYS A 183 -32.48 22.10 76.25
N SER A 184 -32.69 23.26 75.62
CA SER A 184 -32.82 24.54 76.31
C SER A 184 -34.02 24.55 77.27
N THR A 185 -35.17 24.03 76.82
CA THR A 185 -36.39 23.91 77.63
C THR A 185 -36.18 22.95 78.81
N ASN A 186 -35.54 21.81 78.59
CA ASN A 186 -35.26 20.83 79.64
C ASN A 186 -34.28 21.40 80.68
N GLN A 187 -33.27 22.16 80.25
CA GLN A 187 -32.32 22.83 81.14
C GLN A 187 -32.99 23.95 81.97
N SER A 188 -33.96 24.67 81.39
CA SER A 188 -34.81 25.62 82.11
C SER A 188 -35.68 24.92 83.17
N LEU A 189 -36.40 23.86 82.79
CA LEU A 189 -37.23 23.07 83.71
C LEU A 189 -36.42 22.41 84.83
N GLN A 190 -35.19 21.97 84.55
CA GLN A 190 -34.29 21.44 85.56
C GLN A 190 -33.86 22.53 86.57
N SER A 191 -33.63 23.76 86.10
CA SER A 191 -33.30 24.92 86.95
C SER A 191 -34.49 25.33 87.81
N GLU A 192 -35.70 25.36 87.23
CA GLU A 192 -36.95 25.65 87.93
C GLU A 192 -37.27 24.58 89.00
N CYS A 193 -37.10 23.29 88.68
CA CYS A 193 -37.19 22.20 89.65
C CYS A 193 -36.21 22.38 90.84
N GLN A 194 -34.97 22.81 90.59
CA GLN A 194 -33.99 23.08 91.65
C GLN A 194 -34.38 24.29 92.51
N SER A 195 -34.93 25.34 91.89
CA SER A 195 -35.45 26.52 92.60
C SER A 195 -36.61 26.14 93.53
N LEU A 196 -37.63 25.44 93.00
CA LEU A 196 -38.79 24.99 93.77
C LEU A 196 -38.41 24.03 94.91
N LEU A 197 -37.41 23.16 94.70
CA LEU A 197 -36.92 22.25 95.73
C LEU A 197 -36.14 22.98 96.83
N THR A 198 -35.51 24.11 96.50
CA THR A 198 -34.88 25.00 97.48
C THR A 198 -35.94 25.77 98.27
N GLU A 199 -36.92 26.37 97.59
CA GLU A 199 -38.03 27.10 98.21
C GLU A 199 -38.85 26.19 99.16
N ASN A 200 -39.19 24.97 98.72
CA ASN A 200 -39.93 24.01 99.56
C ASN A 200 -39.12 23.60 100.80
N LYS A 201 -37.78 23.54 100.71
CA LYS A 201 -36.90 23.30 101.85
C LYS A 201 -36.90 24.50 102.82
N GLU A 202 -36.90 25.73 102.32
CA GLU A 202 -37.02 26.96 103.13
C GLU A 202 -38.39 27.05 103.82
N GLN A 203 -39.47 26.74 103.09
CA GLN A 203 -40.83 26.66 103.63
C GLN A 203 -40.94 25.58 104.73
N GLN A 204 -40.33 24.41 104.54
CA GLN A 204 -40.28 23.37 105.57
C GLN A 204 -39.52 23.83 106.82
N GLN A 205 -38.39 24.53 106.66
CA GLN A 205 -37.64 25.11 107.78
C GLN A 205 -38.45 26.18 108.53
N ALA A 206 -39.20 27.03 107.82
CA ALA A 206 -40.10 28.00 108.42
C ALA A 206 -41.27 27.33 109.16
N LEU A 207 -41.83 26.26 108.61
CA LEU A 207 -42.87 25.46 109.25
C LEU A 207 -42.38 24.83 110.56
N ASP A 208 -41.16 24.25 110.56
CA ASP A 208 -40.55 23.64 111.74
C ASP A 208 -40.24 24.69 112.83
N ALA A 209 -39.83 25.90 112.44
CA ALA A 209 -39.66 27.03 113.36
C ALA A 209 -40.98 27.49 113.98
N ILE A 210 -42.03 27.69 113.17
CA ILE A 210 -43.39 28.04 113.67
C ILE A 210 -43.93 26.97 114.61
N LYS A 211 -43.69 25.68 114.30
CA LYS A 211 -44.09 24.55 115.15
C LYS A 211 -43.36 24.57 116.50
N PHE A 212 -42.07 24.91 116.52
CA PHE A 212 -41.30 25.09 117.75
C PHE A 212 -41.81 26.26 118.59
N ASP A 213 -42.11 27.40 117.98
CA ASP A 213 -42.66 28.57 118.66
C ASP A 213 -44.07 28.34 119.22
N LEU A 214 -44.94 27.65 118.47
CA LEU A 214 -46.24 27.19 118.95
C LEU A 214 -46.10 26.23 120.15
N GLN A 215 -45.15 25.29 120.09
CA GLN A 215 -44.91 24.36 121.19
C GLN A 215 -44.39 25.09 122.45
N ASN A 216 -43.50 26.06 122.31
CA ASN A 216 -43.04 26.90 123.41
C ASN A 216 -44.19 27.76 123.99
N THR A 217 -45.00 28.36 123.12
CA THR A 217 -46.18 29.15 123.52
C THR A 217 -47.19 28.31 124.27
N ASN A 218 -47.46 27.08 123.82
CA ASN A 218 -48.34 26.13 124.49
C ASN A 218 -47.77 25.69 125.86
N ASN A 219 -46.47 25.42 125.95
CA ASN A 219 -45.79 25.12 127.22
C ASN A 219 -45.85 26.31 128.20
N GLN A 220 -45.82 27.54 127.71
CA GLN A 220 -45.98 28.76 128.52
C GLN A 220 -47.42 28.89 129.03
N HIS A 221 -48.43 28.74 128.16
CA HIS A 221 -49.84 28.75 128.55
C HIS A 221 -50.17 27.65 129.57
N GLN A 222 -49.60 26.44 129.41
CA GLN A 222 -49.77 25.35 130.37
C GLN A 222 -49.24 25.72 131.77
N LYS A 223 -48.10 26.40 131.88
CA LYS A 223 -47.57 26.91 133.16
C LYS A 223 -48.45 28.00 133.77
N GLU A 224 -49.00 28.89 132.95
CA GLU A 224 -49.92 29.94 133.42
C GLU A 224 -51.22 29.32 133.94
N VAL A 225 -51.80 28.34 133.24
CA VAL A 225 -52.96 27.57 133.71
C VAL A 225 -52.66 26.84 135.03
N GLU A 226 -51.50 26.19 135.17
CA GLU A 226 -51.08 25.57 136.45
C GLU A 226 -50.88 26.58 137.59
N THR A 227 -50.52 27.82 137.27
CA THR A 227 -50.35 28.89 138.26
C THR A 227 -51.73 29.41 138.70
N LEU A 228 -52.62 29.72 137.76
CA LEU A 228 -54.00 30.12 138.03
C LEU A 228 -54.79 29.03 138.79
N GLN A 229 -54.52 27.76 138.51
CA GLN A 229 -55.11 26.64 139.25
C GLN A 229 -54.66 26.62 140.72
N LYS A 230 -53.38 26.88 141.01
CA LYS A 230 -52.86 27.00 142.39
C LYS A 230 -53.43 28.23 143.10
N GLU A 231 -53.58 29.36 142.41
CA GLU A 231 -54.23 30.56 142.95
C GLU A 231 -55.70 30.30 143.28
N LYS A 232 -56.43 29.58 142.42
CA LYS A 232 -57.82 29.13 142.67
C LYS A 232 -57.91 28.20 143.89
N GLU A 233 -56.97 27.27 144.04
CA GLU A 233 -56.91 26.38 145.20
C GLU A 233 -56.62 27.16 146.51
N HIS A 234 -55.71 28.14 146.46
CA HIS A 234 -55.46 29.06 147.57
C HIS A 234 -56.68 29.92 147.91
N LEU A 235 -57.40 30.43 146.90
CA LEU A 235 -58.64 31.17 147.11
C LEU A 235 -59.71 30.29 147.77
N SER A 236 -59.84 29.03 147.32
CA SER A 236 -60.77 28.05 147.87
C SER A 236 -60.48 27.73 149.34
N SER A 237 -59.20 27.54 149.71
CA SER A 237 -58.81 27.34 151.11
C SER A 237 -59.04 28.59 151.97
N THR A 238 -58.87 29.79 151.40
CA THR A 238 -59.18 31.06 152.07
C THR A 238 -60.68 31.20 152.32
N CYS A 239 -61.52 30.88 151.34
CA CYS A 239 -62.98 30.86 151.49
C CYS A 239 -63.44 29.85 152.55
N LEU A 240 -62.83 28.66 152.60
CA LEU A 240 -63.12 27.66 153.63
C LEU A 240 -62.71 28.14 155.03
N SER A 241 -61.58 28.84 155.16
CA SER A 241 -61.15 29.45 156.42
C SER A 241 -62.14 30.53 156.90
N LEU A 242 -62.57 31.42 156.00
CA LEU A 242 -63.57 32.45 156.30
C LEU A 242 -64.95 31.84 156.64
N GLN A 243 -65.33 30.74 155.99
CA GLN A 243 -66.55 30.01 156.30
C GLN A 243 -66.50 29.41 157.72
N ASN A 244 -65.37 28.83 158.13
CA ASN A 244 -65.15 28.34 159.49
C ASN A 244 -65.15 29.48 160.53
N GLU A 245 -64.56 30.63 160.20
CA GLU A 245 -64.55 31.81 161.06
C GLU A 245 -65.97 32.39 161.27
N CYS A 246 -66.77 32.47 160.19
CA CYS A 246 -68.19 32.79 160.27
C CYS A 246 -68.96 31.80 161.17
N HIS A 247 -68.68 30.50 161.10
CA HIS A 247 -69.29 29.50 161.98
C HIS A 247 -68.89 29.70 163.44
N GLY A 248 -67.62 29.96 163.74
CA GLY A 248 -67.16 30.25 165.10
C GLY A 248 -67.75 31.54 165.69
N LEU A 249 -67.98 32.56 164.86
CA LEU A 249 -68.72 33.76 165.26
C LEU A 249 -70.20 33.46 165.52
N GLN A 250 -70.80 32.56 164.74
CA GLN A 250 -72.19 32.12 164.90
C GLN A 250 -72.41 31.33 166.20
N GLU A 251 -71.47 30.46 166.60
CA GLU A 251 -71.48 29.80 167.90
C GLU A 251 -71.31 30.78 169.07
N LYS A 252 -70.37 31.73 168.98
CA LYS A 252 -70.22 32.79 170.00
C LYS A 252 -71.48 33.63 170.18
N ASN A 253 -72.20 33.92 169.10
CA ASN A 253 -73.44 34.68 169.16
C ASN A 253 -74.56 33.87 169.84
N LYS A 254 -74.57 32.55 169.66
CA LYS A 254 -75.46 31.63 170.38
C LYS A 254 -75.12 31.53 171.88
N GLU A 255 -73.84 31.44 172.23
CA GLU A 255 -73.36 31.46 173.62
C GLU A 255 -73.75 32.78 174.33
N GLN A 256 -73.59 33.92 173.65
CA GLN A 256 -74.09 35.21 174.16
C GLN A 256 -75.61 35.23 174.34
N HIS A 257 -76.37 34.60 173.43
CA HIS A 257 -77.82 34.51 173.55
C HIS A 257 -78.25 33.68 174.77
N GLU A 258 -77.54 32.58 175.07
CA GLU A 258 -77.77 31.71 176.24
C GLU A 258 -77.40 32.41 177.58
N ILE A 259 -76.33 33.23 177.59
CA ILE A 259 -76.03 34.12 178.73
C ILE A 259 -77.18 35.13 178.94
N LEU A 260 -77.73 35.68 177.85
CA LEU A 260 -78.79 36.70 177.89
C LEU A 260 -80.14 36.11 178.35
N THR A 261 -80.46 34.85 178.04
CA THR A 261 -81.60 34.14 178.64
C THR A 261 -81.38 33.84 180.12
N THR A 262 -80.14 33.54 180.54
CA THR A 262 -79.84 33.31 181.97
C THR A 262 -80.05 34.57 182.79
N PHE A 263 -79.53 35.71 182.33
CA PHE A 263 -79.70 37.03 182.99
C PHE A 263 -81.18 37.47 183.06
N LYS A 264 -82.02 37.01 182.12
CA LYS A 264 -83.46 37.29 182.11
C LYS A 264 -84.21 36.52 183.21
N VAL A 265 -83.72 35.35 183.64
CA VAL A 265 -84.29 34.59 184.77
C VAL A 265 -83.91 35.24 186.11
N ASP A 266 -82.70 35.77 186.25
CA ASP A 266 -82.25 36.43 187.49
C ASP A 266 -83.05 37.70 187.81
N LEU A 267 -83.50 38.46 186.79
CA LEU A 267 -84.39 39.60 186.98
C LEU A 267 -85.78 39.23 187.49
N GLN A 268 -86.28 38.03 187.16
CA GLN A 268 -87.58 37.54 187.63
C GLN A 268 -87.58 37.31 189.15
N ASN A 269 -86.46 36.82 189.70
CA ASN A 269 -86.30 36.49 191.12
C ASN A 269 -86.17 37.72 192.03
N VAL A 270 -85.80 38.89 191.49
CA VAL A 270 -85.76 40.17 192.25
C VAL A 270 -87.16 40.76 192.43
N GLN A 271 -88.09 40.49 191.51
CA GLN A 271 -89.44 41.04 191.55
C GLN A 271 -90.33 40.40 192.64
N GLU A 272 -90.05 39.16 193.03
CA GLU A 272 -90.77 38.49 194.14
C GLU A 272 -90.30 38.96 195.53
N GLY A 273 -89.07 39.49 195.65
CA GLY A 273 -88.53 40.01 196.91
C GLY A 273 -89.20 41.30 197.41
N HIS A 274 -89.62 42.19 196.51
CA HIS A 274 -90.20 43.48 196.90
C HIS A 274 -91.68 43.41 197.36
N GLN A 275 -92.36 42.28 197.16
CA GLN A 275 -93.77 42.13 197.54
C GLN A 275 -93.97 41.77 199.02
N GLN A 276 -92.93 41.26 199.72
CA GLN A 276 -93.02 40.82 201.12
C GLN A 276 -92.58 41.89 202.16
N GLU A 277 -91.89 42.96 201.76
CA GLU A 277 -91.46 44.04 202.69
C GLU A 277 -92.52 45.13 202.94
N LEU A 278 -93.60 45.22 202.14
CA LEU A 278 -94.67 46.20 202.36
C LEU A 278 -95.70 45.78 203.42
N GLU A 279 -95.85 44.48 203.71
CA GLU A 279 -96.83 43.99 204.70
C GLU A 279 -96.41 44.18 206.16
N THR A 280 -95.14 44.52 206.43
CA THR A 280 -94.62 44.71 207.79
C THR A 280 -94.64 46.16 208.28
N PHE A 281 -94.69 47.17 207.38
CA PHE A 281 -94.63 48.59 207.77
C PHE A 281 -95.97 49.29 208.02
N GLN A 282 -97.12 48.63 207.81
CA GLN A 282 -98.45 49.22 208.04
C GLN A 282 -99.16 48.76 209.33
N LYS A 283 -98.61 47.80 210.08
CA LYS A 283 -99.22 47.29 211.33
C LYS A 283 -98.76 47.97 212.63
N GLU A 284 -97.82 48.92 212.56
CA GLU A 284 -97.38 49.71 213.74
C GLU A 284 -97.82 51.19 213.68
N ARG A 285 -98.71 51.56 212.76
CA ARG A 285 -99.36 52.89 212.72
C ARG A 285 -100.85 52.86 213.07
N GLU A 286 -101.26 51.86 213.83
CA GLU A 286 -102.43 51.94 214.70
C GLU A 286 -101.97 52.17 216.15
N HIS A 287 -102.89 52.70 216.96
CA HIS A 287 -102.75 52.83 218.42
C HIS A 287 -101.91 54.00 219.00
N LEU A 288 -102.06 55.20 218.45
CA LEU A 288 -102.17 56.40 219.31
C LEU A 288 -102.97 57.53 218.61
N PHE A 289 -104.04 57.96 219.29
CA PHE A 289 -104.80 59.20 219.09
C PHE A 289 -105.47 59.40 217.71
N SER A 290 -106.78 59.19 217.56
CA SER A 290 -107.91 59.62 218.42
C SER A 290 -107.97 61.14 218.63
N SER A 291 -108.39 61.88 217.60
CA SER A 291 -109.23 63.09 217.71
C SER A 291 -109.67 63.59 216.33
N LEU A 292 -110.99 63.82 216.16
CA LEU A 292 -111.70 64.81 215.32
C LEU A 292 -111.07 65.32 214.00
N GLN A 293 -111.80 65.54 212.91
CA GLN A 293 -113.22 65.36 212.53
C GLN A 293 -113.23 65.43 210.98
N ALA A 294 -113.86 64.47 210.27
CA ALA A 294 -115.29 64.41 209.92
C ALA A 294 -115.72 65.24 208.70
N GLU A 295 -116.22 64.47 207.71
CA GLU A 295 -117.23 64.79 206.70
C GLU A 295 -116.97 65.71 205.49
N SER A 296 -117.54 65.23 204.37
CA SER A 296 -117.99 65.95 203.17
C SER A 296 -116.98 66.27 202.03
N LYS A 297 -116.79 65.25 201.17
CA LYS A 297 -117.35 65.20 199.78
C LYS A 297 -116.86 66.24 198.74
N GLY A 298 -116.51 65.78 197.53
CA GLY A 298 -116.77 66.58 196.32
C GLY A 298 -115.93 66.40 195.04
N GLN A 299 -116.09 65.27 194.33
CA GLN A 299 -116.02 65.15 192.85
C GLN A 299 -114.70 65.38 192.08
N GLN A 300 -114.73 64.99 190.80
CA GLN A 300 -113.79 65.28 189.70
C GLN A 300 -112.65 64.26 189.48
N ASP A 301 -112.91 62.97 189.24
CA ASP A 301 -113.64 62.33 188.12
C ASP A 301 -112.94 62.29 186.74
N ALA A 302 -113.02 61.08 186.15
CA ALA A 302 -113.20 60.77 184.73
C ALA A 302 -112.12 61.10 183.66
N LEU A 303 -111.11 61.95 183.90
CA LEU A 303 -110.16 62.29 182.81
C LEU A 303 -108.99 61.30 182.62
N THR A 304 -108.55 60.62 183.68
CA THR A 304 -107.29 59.82 183.65
C THR A 304 -107.44 58.49 182.90
N ALA A 305 -108.63 57.88 182.92
CA ALA A 305 -108.88 56.56 182.33
C ALA A 305 -108.76 56.54 180.79
N LEU A 306 -109.02 57.68 180.11
CA LEU A 306 -108.92 57.75 178.65
C LEU A 306 -107.47 57.90 178.14
N LYS A 307 -106.53 58.29 179.01
CA LYS A 307 -105.15 58.61 178.61
C LYS A 307 -104.25 57.38 178.49
N ALA A 308 -104.52 56.33 179.27
CA ALA A 308 -103.76 55.08 179.23
C ALA A 308 -103.99 54.26 177.94
N HIS A 309 -105.17 54.37 177.32
CA HIS A 309 -105.48 53.61 176.11
C HIS A 309 -104.81 54.21 174.85
N LEU A 310 -104.45 55.50 174.86
CA LEU A 310 -103.87 56.18 173.71
C LEU A 310 -102.39 55.83 173.48
N GLN A 311 -101.63 55.64 174.58
CA GLN A 311 -100.19 55.32 174.53
C GLN A 311 -99.94 53.95 173.85
N ASN A 312 -100.76 52.95 174.18
CA ASN A 312 -100.61 51.58 173.68
C ASN A 312 -100.90 51.46 172.17
N THR A 313 -101.71 52.37 171.60
CA THR A 313 -101.95 52.45 170.14
C THR A 313 -100.78 53.11 169.40
N GLN A 314 -99.93 53.87 170.09
CA GLN A 314 -98.82 54.62 169.46
C GLN A 314 -97.58 53.74 169.22
N GLU A 315 -97.32 52.75 170.10
CA GLU A 315 -96.23 51.79 169.95
C GLU A 315 -96.50 50.75 168.85
N VAL A 316 -97.75 50.28 168.72
CA VAL A 316 -98.18 49.41 167.61
C VAL A 316 -98.00 50.11 166.25
N ASN A 317 -98.27 51.42 166.17
CA ASN A 317 -98.07 52.19 164.94
C ASN A 317 -96.59 52.34 164.57
N GLN A 318 -95.68 52.43 165.55
CA GLN A 318 -94.23 52.45 165.28
C GLN A 318 -93.72 51.09 164.78
N SER A 319 -94.21 49.99 165.37
CA SER A 319 -93.89 48.62 164.90
C SER A 319 -94.33 48.39 163.45
N LEU A 320 -95.58 48.74 163.13
CA LEU A 320 -96.10 48.65 161.75
C LEU A 320 -95.34 49.56 160.78
N GLN A 321 -94.84 50.70 161.23
CA GLN A 321 -94.04 51.60 160.38
C GLN A 321 -92.63 51.06 160.10
N SER A 322 -91.99 50.37 161.06
CA SER A 322 -90.74 49.64 160.79
C SER A 322 -90.94 48.43 159.86
N GLU A 323 -92.06 47.71 160.01
CA GLU A 323 -92.40 46.57 159.14
C GLU A 323 -92.71 47.02 157.70
N PHE A 324 -93.41 48.15 157.54
CA PHE A 324 -93.65 48.76 156.23
C PHE A 324 -92.37 49.28 155.58
N GLN A 325 -91.41 49.80 156.35
CA GLN A 325 -90.08 50.16 155.84
C GLN A 325 -89.29 48.92 155.39
N SER A 326 -89.31 47.84 156.17
CA SER A 326 -88.67 46.56 155.81
C SER A 326 -89.22 46.02 154.49
N LEU A 327 -90.55 45.94 154.35
CA LEU A 327 -91.23 45.50 153.14
C LEU A 327 -90.97 46.43 151.94
N GLN A 328 -90.78 47.73 152.16
CA GLN A 328 -90.41 48.67 151.10
C GLN A 328 -88.95 48.45 150.64
N THR A 329 -87.99 48.19 151.53
CA THR A 329 -86.63 47.76 151.13
C THR A 329 -86.60 46.39 150.44
N GLU A 330 -87.43 45.44 150.87
CA GLU A 330 -87.52 44.12 150.24
C GLU A 330 -88.14 44.22 148.83
N LYS A 331 -89.18 45.03 148.67
CA LYS A 331 -89.75 45.40 147.36
C LYS A 331 -88.71 46.05 146.46
N ASP A 332 -87.94 47.02 146.95
CA ASP A 332 -86.96 47.74 146.14
C ASP A 332 -85.77 46.82 145.76
N SER A 333 -85.35 45.92 146.65
CA SER A 333 -84.39 44.84 146.37
C SER A 333 -84.91 43.84 145.33
N CYS A 334 -86.19 43.46 145.42
CA CYS A 334 -86.85 42.62 144.43
C CYS A 334 -86.93 43.33 143.06
N CYS A 335 -87.25 44.62 143.03
CA CYS A 335 -87.22 45.42 141.79
C CYS A 335 -85.82 45.52 141.17
N LEU A 336 -84.75 45.61 141.97
CA LEU A 336 -83.37 45.55 141.47
C LEU A 336 -83.05 44.16 140.89
N SER A 337 -83.44 43.08 141.57
CA SER A 337 -83.24 41.71 141.09
C SER A 337 -84.01 41.41 139.81
N ILE A 338 -85.25 41.88 139.70
CA ILE A 338 -86.06 41.81 138.46
C ILE A 338 -85.41 42.63 137.33
N SER A 339 -84.80 43.77 137.65
CA SER A 339 -84.11 44.61 136.65
C SER A 339 -82.81 43.97 136.16
N ALA A 340 -82.05 43.33 137.06
CA ALA A 340 -80.86 42.54 136.71
C ALA A 340 -81.24 41.34 135.83
N LEU A 341 -82.21 40.52 136.27
CA LEU A 341 -82.72 39.39 135.48
C LEU A 341 -83.26 39.82 134.11
N LYS A 342 -83.90 41.00 134.01
CA LYS A 342 -84.34 41.54 132.72
C LYS A 342 -83.16 41.95 131.82
N SER A 343 -82.08 42.47 132.38
CA SER A 343 -80.84 42.75 131.65
C SER A 343 -80.14 41.47 131.19
N ASP A 344 -80.08 40.46 132.04
CA ASP A 344 -79.47 39.16 131.71
C ASP A 344 -80.27 38.41 130.64
N LEU A 345 -81.61 38.46 130.71
CA LEU A 345 -82.48 37.90 129.68
C LEU A 345 -82.32 38.64 128.34
N GLN A 346 -82.14 39.96 128.36
CA GLN A 346 -81.89 40.75 127.15
C GLN A 346 -80.51 40.43 126.54
N ASN A 347 -79.46 40.36 127.37
CA ASN A 347 -78.12 39.97 126.91
C ASN A 347 -78.12 38.55 126.31
N SER A 348 -78.85 37.61 126.91
CA SER A 348 -79.03 36.25 126.39
C SER A 348 -79.81 36.22 125.07
N LEU A 349 -80.85 37.05 124.93
CA LEU A 349 -81.58 37.21 123.67
C LEU A 349 -80.67 37.74 122.56
N ASP A 350 -79.89 38.79 122.84
CA ASP A 350 -78.98 39.42 121.88
C ASP A 350 -77.82 38.46 121.50
N GLN A 351 -77.33 37.66 122.45
CA GLN A 351 -76.34 36.59 122.23
C GLN A 351 -76.91 35.53 121.26
N HIS A 352 -78.09 34.97 121.53
CA HIS A 352 -78.70 33.96 120.67
C HIS A 352 -79.09 34.51 119.29
N GLN A 353 -79.50 35.78 119.18
CA GLN A 353 -79.73 36.42 117.89
C GLN A 353 -78.45 36.47 117.04
N LYS A 354 -77.29 36.69 117.67
CA LYS A 354 -75.97 36.73 117.03
C LYS A 354 -75.47 35.35 116.63
N GLU A 355 -75.76 34.32 117.43
CA GLU A 355 -75.52 32.91 117.06
C GLU A 355 -76.35 32.49 115.85
N ILE A 356 -77.64 32.89 115.79
CA ILE A 356 -78.52 32.61 114.65
C ILE A 356 -77.98 33.25 113.35
N GLU A 357 -77.55 34.52 113.38
CA GLU A 357 -76.90 35.14 112.21
C GLU A 357 -75.61 34.43 111.77
N THR A 358 -74.84 33.92 112.73
CA THR A 358 -73.58 33.22 112.45
C THR A 358 -73.85 31.87 111.78
N LEU A 359 -74.81 31.09 112.32
CA LEU A 359 -75.26 29.83 111.75
C LEU A 359 -75.93 30.00 110.37
N GLN A 360 -76.59 31.14 110.11
CA GLN A 360 -77.12 31.45 108.78
C GLN A 360 -76.00 31.69 107.76
N LYS A 361 -74.94 32.44 108.12
CA LYS A 361 -73.76 32.65 107.26
C LYS A 361 -73.00 31.35 106.99
N GLU A 362 -72.86 30.47 107.99
CA GLU A 362 -72.27 29.14 107.80
C GLU A 362 -73.12 28.25 106.87
N LYS A 363 -74.45 28.30 107.01
CA LYS A 363 -75.37 27.58 106.12
C LYS A 363 -75.26 28.07 104.67
N GLU A 364 -75.16 29.39 104.46
CA GLU A 364 -74.95 29.98 103.12
C GLU A 364 -73.60 29.54 102.52
N HIS A 365 -72.53 29.58 103.31
CA HIS A 365 -71.21 29.09 102.89
C HIS A 365 -71.22 27.60 102.52
N LEU A 366 -71.84 26.74 103.35
CA LEU A 366 -71.99 25.31 103.06
C LEU A 366 -72.84 25.06 101.80
N THR A 367 -73.83 25.91 101.53
CA THR A 367 -74.64 25.83 100.30
C THR A 367 -73.79 26.16 99.06
N ALA A 368 -72.92 27.18 99.13
CA ALA A 368 -71.99 27.50 98.06
C ALA A 368 -70.93 26.41 97.83
N VAL A 369 -70.38 25.81 98.90
CA VAL A 369 -69.43 24.69 98.81
C VAL A 369 -70.09 23.46 98.18
N ASN A 370 -71.32 23.13 98.56
CA ASN A 370 -72.06 22.01 97.97
C ASN A 370 -72.37 22.23 96.48
N GLN A 371 -72.68 23.47 96.07
CA GLN A 371 -72.87 23.83 94.66
C GLN A 371 -71.56 23.65 93.85
N SER A 372 -70.43 24.13 94.37
CA SER A 372 -69.13 23.98 93.72
C SER A 372 -68.67 22.52 93.62
N LEU A 373 -68.94 21.69 94.65
CA LEU A 373 -68.68 20.25 94.60
C LEU A 373 -69.54 19.53 93.56
N LEU A 374 -70.79 19.95 93.36
CA LEU A 374 -71.67 19.38 92.33
C LEU A 374 -71.14 19.68 90.92
N GLU A 375 -70.73 20.93 90.66
CA GLU A 375 -70.11 21.34 89.40
C GLU A 375 -68.79 20.59 89.12
N GLY A 376 -67.96 20.39 90.16
CA GLY A 376 -66.75 19.58 90.08
C GLY A 376 -67.02 18.10 89.76
N TYR A 377 -68.10 17.54 90.32
CA TYR A 377 -68.53 16.16 90.04
C TYR A 377 -69.04 15.97 88.61
N GLU A 378 -69.82 16.92 88.08
CA GLU A 378 -70.28 16.91 86.68
C GLU A 378 -69.11 17.03 85.69
N ALA A 379 -68.13 17.90 85.98
CA ALA A 379 -66.90 18.01 85.19
C ALA A 379 -66.10 16.68 85.20
N ALA A 380 -65.99 16.01 86.35
CA ALA A 380 -65.33 14.72 86.48
C ALA A 380 -66.06 13.60 85.70
N GLN A 381 -67.40 13.57 85.71
CA GLN A 381 -68.16 12.63 84.88
C GLN A 381 -67.92 12.88 83.38
N LYS A 382 -67.88 14.15 82.95
CA LYS A 382 -67.62 14.53 81.56
C LYS A 382 -66.22 14.10 81.10
N LEU A 383 -65.20 14.28 81.94
CA LEU A 383 -63.84 13.78 81.69
C LEU A 383 -63.78 12.24 81.65
N SER A 384 -64.50 11.55 82.53
CA SER A 384 -64.60 10.08 82.51
C SER A 384 -65.20 9.55 81.20
N ALA A 385 -66.24 10.22 80.67
CA ALA A 385 -66.85 9.90 79.39
C ALA A 385 -65.89 10.14 78.19
N GLU A 386 -65.13 11.25 78.19
CA GLU A 386 -64.09 11.52 77.20
C GLU A 386 -62.96 10.47 77.25
N LEU A 387 -62.46 10.14 78.45
CA LEU A 387 -61.44 9.11 78.65
C LEU A 387 -61.90 7.74 78.11
N GLY A 388 -63.19 7.41 78.27
CA GLY A 388 -63.82 6.21 77.71
C GLY A 388 -63.83 6.18 76.17
N LYS A 389 -63.94 7.34 75.50
CA LYS A 389 -63.80 7.44 74.03
C LYS A 389 -62.34 7.27 73.60
N VAL A 390 -61.42 7.97 74.26
CA VAL A 390 -59.97 7.90 73.99
C VAL A 390 -59.46 6.46 74.13
N LYS A 391 -59.88 5.75 75.19
CA LYS A 391 -59.50 4.34 75.41
C LYS A 391 -59.97 3.41 74.28
N LYS A 392 -61.18 3.60 73.75
CA LYS A 392 -61.68 2.84 72.59
C LYS A 392 -60.93 3.17 71.31
N ALA A 393 -60.61 4.45 71.08
CA ALA A 393 -59.82 4.88 69.92
C ALA A 393 -58.39 4.32 69.95
N ALA A 394 -57.75 4.27 71.12
CA ALA A 394 -56.44 3.65 71.30
C ALA A 394 -56.47 2.15 70.99
N GLN A 395 -57.42 1.39 71.53
CA GLN A 395 -57.58 -0.04 71.25
C GLN A 395 -57.90 -0.36 69.79
N GLN A 396 -58.65 0.52 69.10
CA GLN A 396 -58.89 0.40 67.66
C GLN A 396 -57.58 0.56 66.87
N ARG A 397 -56.77 1.57 67.21
CA ARG A 397 -55.50 1.87 66.52
C ARG A 397 -54.41 0.85 66.81
N GLU A 398 -54.41 0.25 68.00
CA GLU A 398 -53.53 -0.86 68.38
C GLU A 398 -53.76 -2.08 67.47
N LYS A 399 -55.01 -2.53 67.30
CA LYS A 399 -55.37 -3.59 66.34
C LYS A 399 -55.03 -3.25 64.88
N GLU A 400 -55.18 -2.00 64.51
CA GLU A 400 -54.92 -1.56 63.13
C GLU A 400 -53.42 -1.56 62.80
N LEU A 401 -52.56 -1.23 63.79
CA LEU A 401 -51.12 -1.40 63.70
C LEU A 401 -50.68 -2.87 63.74
N GLU A 402 -51.35 -3.70 64.54
CA GLU A 402 -51.10 -5.15 64.60
C GLU A 402 -51.36 -5.81 63.23
N ASN A 403 -52.50 -5.52 62.59
CA ASN A 403 -52.81 -5.97 61.23
C ASN A 403 -51.77 -5.48 60.19
N GLN A 404 -51.32 -4.23 60.28
CA GLN A 404 -50.28 -3.70 59.38
C GLN A 404 -48.93 -4.38 59.57
N ALA A 405 -48.57 -4.73 60.82
CA ALA A 405 -47.36 -5.46 61.12
C ALA A 405 -47.39 -6.90 60.55
N GLU A 406 -48.54 -7.59 60.64
CA GLU A 406 -48.73 -8.91 60.00
C GLU A 406 -48.63 -8.82 58.47
N GLU A 407 -49.27 -7.83 57.84
CA GLU A 407 -49.22 -7.62 56.39
C GLU A 407 -47.78 -7.34 55.90
N LEU A 408 -47.03 -6.50 56.62
CA LEU A 408 -45.62 -6.25 56.34
C LEU A 408 -44.76 -7.51 56.52
N GLN A 409 -45.06 -8.33 57.54
CA GLN A 409 -44.34 -9.59 57.75
C GLN A 409 -44.58 -10.62 56.63
N VAL A 410 -45.76 -10.63 56.01
CA VAL A 410 -46.04 -11.41 54.80
C VAL A 410 -45.24 -10.88 53.61
N LYS A 411 -45.29 -9.58 53.34
CA LYS A 411 -44.54 -8.95 52.24
C LYS A 411 -43.02 -9.17 52.34
N ILE A 412 -42.46 -9.12 53.56
CA ILE A 412 -41.04 -9.45 53.80
C ILE A 412 -40.72 -10.90 53.40
N LYS A 413 -41.59 -11.87 53.72
CA LYS A 413 -41.41 -13.28 53.32
C LYS A 413 -41.47 -13.46 51.79
N GLU A 414 -42.38 -12.78 51.10
CA GLU A 414 -42.45 -12.80 49.63
C GLU A 414 -41.21 -12.19 48.97
N VAL A 415 -40.73 -11.05 49.47
CA VAL A 415 -39.50 -10.39 48.98
C VAL A 415 -38.28 -11.29 49.18
N LEU A 416 -38.18 -12.00 50.31
CA LEU A 416 -37.08 -12.96 50.55
C LEU A 416 -37.12 -14.15 49.58
N ILE A 417 -38.31 -14.68 49.26
CA ILE A 417 -38.47 -15.77 48.27
C ILE A 417 -38.10 -15.27 46.86
N LEU A 418 -38.51 -14.06 46.49
CA LEU A 418 -38.14 -13.44 45.21
C LEU A 418 -36.63 -13.14 45.11
N ALA A 419 -35.99 -12.73 46.21
CA ALA A 419 -34.56 -12.51 46.27
C ALA A 419 -33.77 -13.82 46.05
N ALA A 420 -34.11 -14.87 46.80
CA ALA A 420 -33.47 -16.18 46.66
C ALA A 420 -33.65 -16.78 45.25
N LYS A 421 -34.81 -16.56 44.62
CA LYS A 421 -35.01 -16.95 43.22
C LYS A 421 -34.11 -16.17 42.26
N ARG A 422 -34.00 -14.85 42.44
CA ARG A 422 -33.12 -14.00 41.60
C ARG A 422 -31.65 -14.34 41.76
N GLU A 423 -31.19 -14.70 42.96
CA GLU A 423 -29.82 -15.19 43.17
C GLU A 423 -29.56 -16.47 42.37
N SER A 424 -30.49 -17.44 42.41
CA SER A 424 -30.39 -18.67 41.62
C SER A 424 -30.41 -18.40 40.09
N ASP A 425 -31.26 -17.48 39.62
CA ASP A 425 -31.28 -17.07 38.20
C ASP A 425 -29.94 -16.42 37.78
N VAL A 426 -29.32 -15.61 38.65
CA VAL A 426 -28.01 -14.99 38.41
C VAL A 426 -26.87 -16.02 38.40
N GLU A 427 -26.87 -17.00 39.31
CA GLU A 427 -25.88 -18.08 39.30
C GLU A 427 -25.95 -18.92 38.02
N ASN A 428 -27.16 -19.25 37.56
CA ASN A 428 -27.37 -19.96 36.30
C ASN A 428 -26.83 -19.16 35.09
N LEU A 429 -27.14 -17.87 35.00
CA LEU A 429 -26.61 -17.00 33.94
C LEU A 429 -25.08 -16.87 33.98
N GLN A 430 -24.47 -16.77 35.17
CA GLN A 430 -23.01 -16.79 35.31
C GLN A 430 -22.37 -18.12 34.91
N GLN A 431 -23.10 -19.23 35.03
CA GLN A 431 -22.62 -20.54 34.57
C GLN A 431 -22.72 -20.64 33.04
N GLU A 432 -23.81 -20.14 32.44
CA GLU A 432 -24.00 -20.11 30.98
C GLU A 432 -22.97 -19.20 30.28
N ILE A 433 -22.69 -18.01 30.83
CA ILE A 433 -21.62 -17.12 30.35
C ILE A 433 -20.26 -17.83 30.34
N ARG A 434 -19.90 -18.52 31.44
CA ARG A 434 -18.63 -19.28 31.52
C ARG A 434 -18.55 -20.39 30.48
N GLN A 435 -19.66 -21.04 30.14
CA GLN A 435 -19.71 -22.05 29.07
C GLN A 435 -19.56 -21.41 27.68
N GLN A 436 -20.21 -20.29 27.41
CA GLN A 436 -20.05 -19.55 26.15
C GLN A 436 -18.61 -19.01 25.97
N GLU A 437 -17.99 -18.50 27.04
CA GLU A 437 -16.59 -18.05 26.99
C GLU A 437 -15.62 -19.20 26.70
N ALA A 438 -15.81 -20.37 27.32
CA ALA A 438 -15.02 -21.57 27.03
C ALA A 438 -15.15 -22.02 25.57
N LEU A 439 -16.37 -22.01 25.02
CA LEU A 439 -16.61 -22.28 23.60
C LEU A 439 -15.91 -21.24 22.70
N ARG A 440 -16.03 -19.95 23.01
CA ARG A 440 -15.38 -18.87 22.26
C ARG A 440 -13.86 -19.04 22.20
N MET A 441 -13.24 -19.37 23.33
CA MET A 441 -11.79 -19.61 23.40
C MET A 441 -11.37 -20.82 22.55
N SER A 442 -12.11 -21.94 22.64
CA SER A 442 -11.87 -23.14 21.82
C SER A 442 -11.99 -22.83 20.31
N THR A 443 -13.01 -22.07 19.90
CA THR A 443 -13.18 -21.64 18.51
C THR A 443 -12.02 -20.75 18.05
N GLN A 444 -11.66 -19.74 18.83
CA GLN A 444 -10.56 -18.81 18.54
C GLN A 444 -9.21 -19.54 18.42
N GLU A 445 -8.97 -20.56 19.23
CA GLU A 445 -7.73 -21.36 19.20
C GLU A 445 -7.69 -22.27 17.96
N SER A 446 -8.84 -22.83 17.55
CA SER A 446 -8.96 -23.58 16.29
C SER A 446 -8.79 -22.68 15.05
N GLU A 447 -9.32 -21.46 15.07
CA GLU A 447 -9.17 -20.46 14.00
C GLU A 447 -7.69 -20.04 13.86
N LYS A 448 -7.01 -19.79 14.98
CA LYS A 448 -5.58 -19.47 15.01
C LYS A 448 -4.74 -20.62 14.43
N SER A 449 -5.07 -21.87 14.74
CA SER A 449 -4.42 -23.05 14.16
C SER A 449 -4.63 -23.12 12.64
N LEU A 450 -5.88 -22.97 12.18
CA LEU A 450 -6.23 -22.98 10.76
C LEU A 450 -5.53 -21.84 10.00
N ARG A 451 -5.51 -20.64 10.56
CA ARG A 451 -4.82 -19.47 10.02
C ARG A 451 -3.32 -19.73 9.86
N THR A 452 -2.67 -20.30 10.89
CA THR A 452 -1.25 -20.66 10.82
C THR A 452 -0.98 -21.70 9.71
N GLN A 453 -1.86 -22.69 9.54
CA GLN A 453 -1.75 -23.67 8.45
C GLN A 453 -1.93 -23.03 7.06
N LEU A 454 -2.89 -22.10 6.91
CA LEU A 454 -3.11 -21.37 5.67
C LEU A 454 -1.95 -20.44 5.33
N GLU A 455 -1.42 -19.69 6.30
CA GLU A 455 -0.23 -18.84 6.14
C GLU A 455 0.99 -19.67 5.70
N THR A 456 1.20 -20.85 6.31
CA THR A 456 2.25 -21.79 5.90
C THR A 456 2.06 -22.30 4.47
N LYS A 457 0.82 -22.59 4.07
CA LYS A 457 0.47 -23.08 2.71
C LYS A 457 0.60 -21.97 1.66
N VAL A 458 0.26 -20.73 1.99
CA VAL A 458 0.47 -19.56 1.14
C VAL A 458 1.97 -19.34 0.92
N ALA A 459 2.79 -19.36 1.97
CA ALA A 459 4.24 -19.24 1.84
C ALA A 459 4.85 -20.32 0.93
N TYR A 460 4.40 -21.58 1.06
CA TYR A 460 4.82 -22.67 0.18
C TYR A 460 4.43 -22.45 -1.30
N LEU A 461 3.21 -21.96 -1.56
CA LEU A 461 2.75 -21.64 -2.91
C LEU A 461 3.47 -20.42 -3.49
N GLN A 462 3.82 -19.44 -2.67
CA GLN A 462 4.63 -18.27 -3.06
C GLN A 462 5.98 -18.73 -3.66
N VAL A 463 6.70 -19.62 -2.94
CA VAL A 463 7.98 -20.18 -3.39
C VAL A 463 7.84 -21.00 -4.67
N GLN A 464 6.73 -21.73 -4.86
CA GLN A 464 6.43 -22.45 -6.10
C GLN A 464 6.23 -21.47 -7.29
N VAL A 465 5.54 -20.36 -7.08
CA VAL A 465 5.30 -19.31 -8.09
C VAL A 465 6.59 -18.58 -8.45
N GLU A 466 7.43 -18.25 -7.47
CA GLU A 466 8.76 -17.65 -7.70
C GLU A 466 9.63 -18.57 -8.54
N LYS A 467 9.74 -19.86 -8.17
CA LYS A 467 10.49 -20.86 -8.93
C LYS A 467 9.96 -21.08 -10.35
N ALA A 468 8.63 -21.07 -10.54
CA ALA A 468 8.02 -21.14 -11.86
C ALA A 468 8.32 -19.88 -12.70
N SER A 469 8.43 -18.71 -12.06
CA SER A 469 8.76 -17.43 -12.70
C SER A 469 10.24 -17.38 -13.11
N GLU A 470 11.15 -17.89 -12.28
CA GLU A 470 12.56 -18.07 -12.62
C GLU A 470 12.72 -18.97 -13.85
N LEU A 471 12.14 -20.18 -13.83
CA LEU A 471 12.17 -21.12 -14.97
C LEU A 471 11.54 -20.54 -16.24
N SER A 472 10.49 -19.72 -16.11
CA SER A 472 9.88 -19.01 -17.25
C SER A 472 10.82 -17.95 -17.82
N SER A 473 11.54 -17.21 -16.96
CA SER A 473 12.53 -16.21 -17.38
C SER A 473 13.76 -16.83 -18.04
N GLU A 474 14.24 -17.96 -17.52
CA GLU A 474 15.35 -18.75 -18.06
C GLU A 474 14.97 -19.28 -19.46
N ARG A 475 13.83 -19.95 -19.59
CA ARG A 475 13.33 -20.47 -20.87
C ARG A 475 13.03 -19.37 -21.90
N LYS A 476 12.66 -18.16 -21.45
CA LYS A 476 12.52 -16.98 -22.32
C LYS A 476 13.88 -16.48 -22.80
N SER A 477 14.92 -16.53 -21.96
CA SER A 477 16.28 -16.20 -22.36
C SER A 477 16.85 -17.20 -23.38
N GLU A 478 16.62 -18.50 -23.19
CA GLU A 478 16.96 -19.55 -24.15
C GLU A 478 16.26 -19.34 -25.51
N MET A 479 14.94 -19.05 -25.50
CA MET A 479 14.21 -18.75 -26.74
C MET A 479 14.78 -17.53 -27.48
N ASN A 480 15.28 -16.51 -26.76
CA ASN A 480 15.90 -15.34 -27.38
C ASN A 480 17.27 -15.67 -27.99
N MET A 481 18.07 -16.54 -27.34
CA MET A 481 19.33 -17.02 -27.91
C MET A 481 19.07 -17.84 -29.18
N LEU A 482 18.16 -18.82 -29.12
CA LEU A 482 17.78 -19.65 -30.28
C LEU A 482 17.21 -18.80 -31.44
N ARG A 483 16.44 -17.75 -31.14
CA ARG A 483 15.97 -16.80 -32.16
C ARG A 483 17.14 -16.07 -32.83
N SER A 484 18.11 -15.60 -32.06
CA SER A 484 19.30 -14.93 -32.59
C SER A 484 20.16 -15.87 -33.43
N GLU A 485 20.30 -17.14 -33.03
CA GLU A 485 20.99 -18.18 -33.81
C GLU A 485 20.27 -18.51 -35.13
N ILE A 486 18.93 -18.53 -35.14
CA ILE A 486 18.13 -18.70 -36.36
C ILE A 486 18.31 -17.50 -37.30
N GLU A 487 18.24 -16.27 -36.79
CA GLU A 487 18.44 -15.04 -37.57
C GLU A 487 19.86 -14.97 -38.17
N GLU A 488 20.88 -15.39 -37.42
CA GLU A 488 22.27 -15.53 -37.84
C GLU A 488 22.42 -16.61 -38.94
N CYS A 489 21.78 -17.76 -38.78
CA CYS A 489 21.76 -18.85 -39.77
C CYS A 489 21.05 -18.42 -41.07
N GLU A 490 19.93 -17.70 -40.99
CA GLU A 490 19.24 -17.14 -42.16
C GLU A 490 20.04 -16.03 -42.85
N ARG A 491 20.84 -15.27 -42.09
CA ARG A 491 21.79 -14.29 -42.63
C ARG A 491 22.90 -14.98 -43.41
N GLN A 492 23.56 -15.98 -42.82
CA GLN A 492 24.60 -16.78 -43.48
C GLN A 492 24.05 -17.51 -44.74
N LYS A 493 22.81 -18.02 -44.68
CA LYS A 493 22.14 -18.62 -45.85
C LYS A 493 21.91 -17.60 -46.97
N ARG A 494 21.49 -16.36 -46.65
CA ARG A 494 21.34 -15.28 -47.65
C ARG A 494 22.68 -14.87 -48.26
N GLU A 495 23.73 -14.75 -47.45
CA GLU A 495 25.08 -14.47 -47.91
C GLU A 495 25.62 -15.58 -48.82
N ALA A 496 25.39 -16.85 -48.48
CA ALA A 496 25.73 -18.00 -49.32
C ALA A 496 24.95 -18.02 -50.65
N CYS A 497 23.66 -17.68 -50.64
CA CYS A 497 22.87 -17.52 -51.87
C CYS A 497 23.41 -16.39 -52.76
N GLN A 498 23.73 -15.23 -52.19
CA GLN A 498 24.32 -14.11 -52.93
C GLN A 498 25.71 -14.45 -53.48
N ALA A 499 26.55 -15.14 -52.71
CA ALA A 499 27.84 -15.64 -53.17
C ALA A 499 27.69 -16.66 -54.32
N LYS A 500 26.66 -17.53 -54.26
CA LYS A 500 26.31 -18.45 -55.35
C LYS A 500 25.87 -17.72 -56.61
N GLU A 501 25.03 -16.69 -56.51
CA GLU A 501 24.62 -15.86 -57.66
C GLU A 501 25.78 -15.06 -58.27
N VAL A 502 26.76 -14.64 -57.46
CA VAL A 502 27.99 -13.99 -57.92
C VAL A 502 28.90 -15.01 -58.62
N LEU A 503 29.02 -16.23 -58.10
CA LEU A 503 29.74 -17.32 -58.74
C LEU A 503 29.08 -17.78 -60.06
N GLU A 504 27.76 -17.90 -60.12
CA GLU A 504 27.03 -18.23 -61.35
C GLU A 504 27.19 -17.13 -62.42
N ARG A 505 27.20 -15.86 -62.03
CA ARG A 505 27.57 -14.75 -62.93
C ARG A 505 29.02 -14.82 -63.38
N ALA A 506 29.97 -15.06 -62.48
CA ALA A 506 31.38 -15.20 -62.84
C ALA A 506 31.62 -16.41 -63.78
N VAL A 507 30.95 -17.54 -63.55
CA VAL A 507 31.03 -18.73 -64.43
C VAL A 507 30.43 -18.46 -65.80
N THR A 508 29.28 -17.78 -65.88
CA THR A 508 28.68 -17.43 -67.18
C THR A 508 29.51 -16.37 -67.93
N GLU A 509 30.09 -15.38 -67.25
CA GLU A 509 31.05 -14.44 -67.84
C GLU A 509 32.32 -15.14 -68.34
N LEU A 510 32.86 -16.11 -67.58
CA LEU A 510 34.01 -16.92 -68.00
C LEU A 510 33.68 -17.82 -69.19
N GLN A 511 32.48 -18.41 -69.25
CA GLN A 511 32.01 -19.17 -70.41
C GLN A 511 31.86 -18.28 -71.65
N ILE A 512 31.37 -17.04 -71.48
CA ILE A 512 31.30 -16.05 -72.57
C ILE A 512 32.71 -15.67 -73.05
N LYS A 513 33.65 -15.39 -72.15
CA LYS A 513 35.05 -15.09 -72.50
C LYS A 513 35.75 -16.27 -73.18
N GLN A 514 35.61 -17.47 -72.64
CA GLN A 514 36.16 -18.70 -73.24
C GLN A 514 35.60 -18.90 -74.65
N LYS A 515 34.30 -18.65 -74.86
CA LYS A 515 33.69 -18.72 -76.19
C LYS A 515 34.22 -17.63 -77.13
N GLN A 516 34.39 -16.40 -76.66
CA GLN A 516 34.99 -15.30 -77.44
C GLN A 516 36.45 -15.59 -77.81
N GLU A 517 37.24 -16.15 -76.91
CA GLU A 517 38.62 -16.60 -77.17
C GLU A 517 38.65 -17.77 -78.15
N GLN A 518 37.70 -18.71 -78.05
CA GLN A 518 37.57 -19.84 -78.97
C GLN A 518 37.12 -19.39 -80.38
N ASP A 519 36.20 -18.42 -80.46
CA ASP A 519 35.80 -17.78 -81.71
C ASP A 519 36.95 -16.93 -82.30
N GLY A 520 37.76 -16.27 -81.47
CA GLY A 520 38.99 -15.59 -81.86
C GLY A 520 40.04 -16.56 -82.44
N TYR A 521 40.30 -17.67 -81.74
CA TYR A 521 41.15 -18.76 -82.24
C TYR A 521 40.63 -19.33 -83.56
N ASN A 522 39.31 -19.51 -83.72
CA ASN A 522 38.71 -19.97 -84.97
C ASN A 522 38.90 -18.94 -86.11
N GLN A 523 38.80 -17.64 -85.82
CA GLN A 523 39.07 -16.58 -86.80
C GLN A 523 40.55 -16.52 -87.20
N GLU A 524 41.48 -16.67 -86.25
CA GLU A 524 42.91 -16.82 -86.56
C GLU A 524 43.19 -18.09 -87.36
N LEU A 525 42.50 -19.19 -87.07
CA LEU A 525 42.66 -20.46 -87.78
C LEU A 525 42.12 -20.37 -89.22
N ASP A 526 41.04 -19.63 -89.46
CA ASP A 526 40.53 -19.32 -90.81
C ASP A 526 41.41 -18.29 -91.55
N ALA A 527 42.04 -17.34 -90.84
CA ALA A 527 43.04 -16.44 -91.40
C ALA A 527 44.32 -17.21 -91.80
N LEU A 528 44.77 -18.16 -90.97
CA LEU A 528 45.85 -19.11 -91.27
C LEU A 528 45.48 -20.04 -92.43
N LYS A 529 44.21 -20.45 -92.55
CA LYS A 529 43.69 -21.23 -93.68
C LYS A 529 43.78 -20.44 -94.99
N LYS A 530 43.31 -19.19 -94.99
CA LYS A 530 43.47 -18.24 -96.12
C LYS A 530 44.94 -17.97 -96.44
N GLY A 531 45.80 -17.85 -95.42
CA GLY A 531 47.25 -17.71 -95.57
C GLY A 531 47.92 -18.96 -96.16
N LYS A 532 47.46 -20.16 -95.77
CA LYS A 532 47.88 -21.45 -96.34
C LYS A 532 47.41 -21.60 -97.78
N ASP A 533 46.20 -21.17 -98.11
CA ASP A 533 45.67 -21.22 -99.47
C ASP A 533 46.40 -20.21 -100.37
N LEU A 534 46.72 -19.01 -99.86
CA LEU A 534 47.64 -18.05 -100.49
C LEU A 534 49.03 -18.65 -100.70
N MET A 535 49.63 -19.31 -99.70
CA MET A 535 50.91 -20.00 -99.89
C MET A 535 50.81 -21.19 -100.84
N THR A 536 49.66 -21.86 -100.93
CA THR A 536 49.45 -22.93 -101.90
C THR A 536 49.36 -22.37 -103.31
N ALA A 537 48.68 -21.23 -103.50
CA ALA A 537 48.65 -20.50 -104.78
C ALA A 537 50.02 -19.92 -105.16
N ILE A 538 50.78 -19.37 -104.21
CA ILE A 538 52.15 -18.89 -104.41
C ILE A 538 53.08 -20.07 -104.74
N ASN A 539 53.00 -21.20 -104.04
CA ASN A 539 53.79 -22.38 -104.36
C ASN A 539 53.41 -22.98 -105.72
N GLN A 540 52.13 -23.00 -106.11
CA GLN A 540 51.72 -23.39 -107.46
C GLN A 540 52.19 -22.40 -108.54
N SER A 541 52.22 -21.09 -108.23
CA SER A 541 52.77 -20.05 -109.11
C SER A 541 54.28 -20.20 -109.27
N LEU A 542 55.01 -20.39 -108.18
CA LEU A 542 56.45 -20.68 -108.17
C LEU A 542 56.76 -22.01 -108.86
N GLN A 543 55.94 -23.05 -108.68
CA GLN A 543 56.13 -24.33 -109.35
C GLN A 543 55.90 -24.22 -110.86
N LYS A 544 54.89 -23.46 -111.32
CA LYS A 544 54.72 -23.09 -112.73
C LYS A 544 55.88 -22.25 -113.26
N LYS A 545 56.43 -21.35 -112.45
CA LYS A 545 57.59 -20.51 -112.80
C LYS A 545 58.89 -21.30 -112.85
N CYS A 546 59.07 -22.29 -111.98
CA CYS A 546 60.17 -23.24 -112.03
C CYS A 546 60.04 -24.15 -113.25
N GLN A 547 58.83 -24.59 -113.62
CA GLN A 547 58.59 -25.31 -114.86
C GLN A 547 58.92 -24.46 -116.10
N SER A 548 58.46 -23.21 -116.17
CA SER A 548 58.81 -22.32 -117.29
C SER A 548 60.31 -22.03 -117.37
N LEU A 549 60.98 -21.81 -116.23
CA LEU A 549 62.44 -21.64 -116.18
C LEU A 549 63.20 -22.93 -116.49
N GLN A 550 62.62 -24.11 -116.25
CA GLN A 550 63.19 -25.41 -116.61
C GLN A 550 63.05 -25.70 -118.12
N GLU A 551 61.93 -25.30 -118.74
CA GLU A 551 61.79 -25.30 -120.20
C GLU A 551 62.73 -24.27 -120.86
N GLU A 552 62.82 -23.05 -120.31
CA GLU A 552 63.74 -22.01 -120.80
C GLU A 552 65.21 -22.41 -120.65
N SER A 553 65.57 -23.10 -119.56
CA SER A 553 66.88 -23.70 -119.35
C SER A 553 67.19 -24.80 -120.37
N LYS A 554 66.22 -25.66 -120.75
CA LYS A 554 66.42 -26.65 -121.83
C LYS A 554 66.70 -25.98 -123.17
N VAL A 555 65.92 -24.96 -123.54
CA VAL A 555 66.10 -24.20 -124.79
C VAL A 555 67.47 -23.48 -124.80
N GLN A 556 67.88 -22.90 -123.67
CA GLN A 556 69.21 -22.31 -123.52
C GLN A 556 70.33 -23.36 -123.56
N GLN A 557 70.07 -24.60 -123.12
CA GLN A 557 71.04 -25.69 -123.13
C GLN A 557 71.19 -26.34 -124.52
N GLU A 558 70.14 -26.41 -125.34
CA GLU A 558 70.23 -26.71 -126.78
C GLU A 558 71.00 -25.60 -127.52
N ALA A 559 70.66 -24.32 -127.28
CA ALA A 559 71.38 -23.19 -127.89
C ALA A 559 72.89 -23.17 -127.49
N LEU A 560 73.22 -23.56 -126.26
CA LEU A 560 74.62 -23.75 -125.83
C LEU A 560 75.29 -24.95 -126.52
N TYR A 561 74.57 -26.04 -126.78
CA TYR A 561 75.12 -27.20 -127.50
C TYR A 561 75.45 -26.83 -128.95
N ASP A 562 74.57 -26.10 -129.63
CA ASP A 562 74.80 -25.62 -131.00
C ASP A 562 75.93 -24.58 -131.06
N LEU A 563 75.97 -23.62 -130.13
CA LEU A 563 77.09 -22.67 -130.01
C LEU A 563 78.41 -23.37 -129.66
N GLN A 564 78.38 -24.48 -128.92
CA GLN A 564 79.57 -25.27 -128.57
C GLN A 564 80.07 -26.09 -129.77
N ASN A 565 79.19 -26.50 -130.68
CA ASN A 565 79.57 -27.11 -131.96
C ASN A 565 80.13 -26.05 -132.93
N ALA A 566 79.45 -24.91 -133.12
CA ALA A 566 79.96 -23.79 -133.92
C ALA A 566 81.32 -23.28 -133.39
N ARG A 567 81.52 -23.26 -132.07
CA ARG A 567 82.83 -22.95 -131.46
C ARG A 567 83.90 -24.00 -131.78
N LYS A 568 83.57 -25.29 -131.86
CA LYS A 568 84.53 -26.34 -132.27
C LYS A 568 84.93 -26.19 -133.74
N GLU A 569 84.00 -25.84 -134.60
CA GLU A 569 84.26 -25.57 -136.03
C GLU A 569 85.17 -24.34 -136.18
N LEU A 570 84.82 -23.21 -135.56
CA LEU A 570 85.69 -22.02 -135.48
C LEU A 570 87.07 -22.30 -134.86
N GLN A 571 87.16 -23.23 -133.91
CA GLN A 571 88.43 -23.60 -133.28
C GLN A 571 89.28 -24.49 -134.20
N GLN A 572 88.68 -25.34 -135.05
CA GLN A 572 89.39 -26.03 -136.14
C GLN A 572 89.83 -25.05 -137.23
N GLU A 573 89.00 -24.06 -137.56
CA GLU A 573 89.29 -23.03 -138.56
C GLU A 573 90.42 -22.07 -138.10
N MET A 574 90.46 -21.75 -136.80
CA MET A 574 91.62 -21.11 -136.15
C MET A 574 92.87 -21.98 -136.19
N GLU A 575 92.76 -23.31 -136.00
CA GLU A 575 93.91 -24.23 -136.07
C GLU A 575 94.48 -24.31 -137.50
N THR A 576 93.64 -24.22 -138.54
CA THR A 576 94.11 -24.13 -139.93
C THR A 576 94.74 -22.76 -140.24
N LEU A 577 94.11 -21.66 -139.85
CA LEU A 577 94.69 -20.31 -140.00
C LEU A 577 96.00 -20.14 -139.23
N LYS A 578 96.15 -20.77 -138.06
CA LYS A 578 97.39 -20.75 -137.27
C LYS A 578 98.52 -21.50 -137.99
N LYS A 579 98.24 -22.64 -138.64
CA LYS A 579 99.20 -23.36 -139.49
C LYS A 579 99.58 -22.58 -140.76
N GLU A 580 98.66 -21.80 -141.33
CA GLU A 580 99.00 -20.87 -142.41
C GLU A 580 99.83 -19.69 -141.93
N ASN A 581 99.54 -19.15 -140.74
CA ASN A 581 100.35 -18.07 -140.16
C ASN A 581 101.77 -18.54 -139.78
N GLU A 582 101.94 -19.79 -139.33
CA GLU A 582 103.26 -20.43 -139.16
C GLU A 582 104.00 -20.63 -140.49
N ARG A 583 103.30 -20.92 -141.59
CA ARG A 583 103.88 -20.91 -142.95
C ARG A 583 104.33 -19.50 -143.36
N PHE A 584 103.51 -18.47 -143.13
CA PHE A 584 103.90 -17.09 -143.39
C PHE A 584 105.09 -16.66 -142.53
N PHE A 585 105.13 -17.02 -141.24
CA PHE A 585 106.26 -16.72 -140.36
C PHE A 585 107.56 -17.39 -140.82
N SER A 586 107.47 -18.64 -141.31
CA SER A 586 108.60 -19.37 -141.90
C SER A 586 109.10 -18.71 -143.20
N LEU A 587 108.17 -18.25 -144.05
CA LEU A 587 108.48 -17.55 -145.29
C LEU A 587 109.13 -16.18 -145.02
N ASN A 588 108.61 -15.44 -144.04
CA ASN A 588 109.11 -14.12 -143.65
C ASN A 588 110.50 -14.21 -143.00
N GLN A 589 110.78 -15.27 -142.23
CA GLN A 589 112.15 -15.58 -141.79
C GLN A 589 113.11 -15.89 -142.94
N SER A 590 112.62 -16.44 -144.05
CA SER A 590 113.46 -16.70 -145.23
C SER A 590 113.82 -15.40 -145.92
N LEU A 591 112.84 -14.51 -146.17
CA LEU A 591 113.09 -13.18 -146.74
C LEU A 591 113.99 -12.32 -145.84
N GLN A 592 113.83 -12.36 -144.51
CA GLN A 592 114.66 -11.56 -143.60
C GLN A 592 116.14 -11.93 -143.73
N ARG A 593 116.48 -13.23 -143.80
CA ARG A 593 117.88 -13.67 -144.01
C ARG A 593 118.47 -13.20 -145.35
N GLU A 594 117.63 -13.06 -146.37
CA GLU A 594 118.02 -12.60 -147.71
C GLU A 594 118.22 -11.07 -147.76
N CYS A 595 117.40 -10.31 -147.03
CA CYS A 595 117.64 -8.89 -146.73
C CYS A 595 118.91 -8.66 -145.91
N ASP A 596 119.12 -9.43 -144.83
CA ASP A 596 120.29 -9.30 -143.96
C ASP A 596 121.59 -9.63 -144.73
N ALA A 597 121.57 -10.64 -145.61
CA ALA A 597 122.68 -10.95 -146.51
C ALA A 597 122.97 -9.80 -147.49
N SER A 598 121.92 -9.18 -148.03
CA SER A 598 122.05 -8.04 -148.96
C SER A 598 122.61 -6.78 -148.29
N GLN A 599 122.19 -6.48 -147.05
CA GLN A 599 122.78 -5.38 -146.26
C GLN A 599 124.27 -5.62 -145.90
N LYS A 600 124.65 -6.89 -145.67
CA LYS A 600 126.04 -7.24 -145.38
C LYS A 600 126.97 -7.03 -146.59
N ILE A 601 126.46 -7.26 -147.80
CA ILE A 601 127.17 -6.97 -149.04
C ILE A 601 127.20 -5.45 -149.31
N GLY A 602 126.12 -4.72 -149.00
CA GLY A 602 126.06 -3.26 -149.11
C GLY A 602 127.11 -2.55 -148.23
N THR A 603 127.23 -2.94 -146.96
CA THR A 603 128.23 -2.38 -146.04
C THR A 603 129.68 -2.71 -146.44
N GLU A 604 129.92 -3.84 -147.12
CA GLU A 604 131.24 -4.19 -147.66
C GLU A 604 131.59 -3.42 -148.96
N LEU A 605 130.59 -2.95 -149.71
CA LEU A 605 130.78 -2.01 -150.82
C LEU A 605 131.18 -0.61 -150.33
N GLU A 606 130.68 -0.19 -149.16
CA GLU A 606 130.86 1.16 -148.63
C GLU A 606 132.29 1.39 -148.10
N MET A 607 132.81 0.52 -147.22
CA MET A 607 134.19 0.63 -146.70
C MET A 607 135.25 0.60 -147.82
N LYS A 608 135.07 -0.24 -148.86
CA LYS A 608 136.01 -0.33 -149.99
C LYS A 608 135.94 0.88 -150.94
N LEU A 609 134.87 1.68 -150.85
CA LEU A 609 134.78 2.97 -151.53
C LEU A 609 135.56 4.03 -150.76
N GLU A 610 135.42 4.07 -149.44
CA GLU A 610 136.09 5.05 -148.56
C GLU A 610 137.62 4.88 -148.57
N GLU A 611 138.14 3.64 -148.45
CA GLU A 611 139.60 3.37 -148.59
C GLU A 611 140.17 3.87 -149.94
N ARG A 612 139.37 3.82 -151.02
CA ARG A 612 139.79 4.33 -152.34
C ARG A 612 139.73 5.85 -152.44
N ILE A 613 138.81 6.51 -151.75
CA ILE A 613 138.71 7.97 -151.72
C ILE A 613 139.92 8.57 -151.00
N GLU A 614 140.39 7.96 -149.91
CA GLU A 614 141.62 8.39 -149.21
C GLU A 614 142.88 8.24 -150.07
N LEU A 615 143.01 7.13 -150.81
CA LEU A 615 144.10 6.91 -151.78
C LEU A 615 144.14 7.96 -152.90
N ILE A 616 142.98 8.43 -153.34
CA ILE A 616 142.86 9.52 -154.33
C ILE A 616 143.23 10.87 -153.71
N HIS A 617 143.03 11.06 -152.41
CA HIS A 617 143.35 12.31 -151.72
C HIS A 617 144.86 12.49 -151.51
N ALA A 618 145.60 11.41 -151.20
CA ALA A 618 147.06 11.44 -151.04
C ALA A 618 147.80 11.84 -152.34
N LEU A 619 147.46 11.20 -153.46
CA LEU A 619 148.04 11.50 -154.77
C LEU A 619 147.76 12.94 -155.25
N LYS A 620 146.75 13.62 -154.68
CA LYS A 620 146.38 14.99 -155.02
C LYS A 620 147.17 16.04 -154.23
N GLU A 621 147.68 15.72 -153.04
CA GLU A 621 148.55 16.61 -152.27
C GLU A 621 150.01 16.52 -152.73
N ALA A 622 150.49 15.35 -153.15
CA ALA A 622 151.79 15.20 -153.83
C ALA A 622 151.92 16.08 -155.11
N SER A 623 150.80 16.47 -155.71
CA SER A 623 150.73 17.39 -156.86
C SER A 623 150.88 18.88 -156.48
N LYS A 624 150.71 19.25 -155.20
CA LYS A 624 150.81 20.65 -154.72
C LYS A 624 152.20 21.01 -154.20
N GLU A 625 152.97 20.06 -153.67
CA GLU A 625 154.31 20.34 -153.13
C GLU A 625 155.28 20.91 -154.20
N GLY A 626 155.08 20.55 -155.48
CA GLY A 626 155.82 21.11 -156.61
C GLY A 626 155.48 22.56 -156.98
N ALA A 627 154.30 23.07 -156.58
CA ALA A 627 153.86 24.42 -156.95
C ALA A 627 154.44 25.52 -156.05
N LYS A 628 154.85 25.18 -154.82
CA LYS A 628 155.43 26.16 -153.86
C LYS A 628 156.84 26.64 -154.24
N GLY A 629 157.55 25.95 -155.12
CA GLY A 629 158.86 26.40 -155.61
C GLY A 629 158.84 27.66 -156.50
N ASN A 630 157.66 28.14 -156.94
CA ASN A 630 157.58 29.18 -157.99
C ASN A 630 156.82 30.46 -157.60
N GLN A 631 156.11 30.50 -156.46
CA GLN A 631 155.31 31.68 -156.08
C GLN A 631 155.69 32.36 -154.75
N GLU A 632 156.62 31.78 -153.99
CA GLU A 632 157.32 32.50 -152.91
C GLU A 632 158.24 33.62 -153.45
N LEU A 633 158.49 33.62 -154.78
CA LEU A 633 159.17 34.67 -155.53
C LEU A 633 158.28 35.88 -155.87
N GLN A 634 156.94 35.77 -155.85
CA GLN A 634 156.09 36.73 -156.56
C GLN A 634 155.54 37.88 -155.69
N GLU A 635 155.25 37.66 -154.41
CA GLU A 635 154.64 38.69 -153.54
C GLU A 635 155.38 39.00 -152.22
N GLN A 636 156.71 38.86 -152.20
CA GLN A 636 157.56 39.68 -151.31
C GLN A 636 157.60 41.18 -151.73
N LEU A 637 156.98 41.58 -152.86
CA LEU A 637 157.17 42.92 -153.45
C LEU A 637 155.93 43.81 -153.54
N LYS A 638 154.70 43.27 -153.45
CA LYS A 638 153.47 44.10 -153.57
C LYS A 638 152.80 44.48 -152.23
N LEU A 639 153.31 43.96 -151.11
CA LEU A 639 153.00 44.48 -149.77
C LEU A 639 153.71 45.83 -149.45
N LYS A 640 154.09 46.59 -150.47
CA LYS A 640 154.01 48.07 -150.49
C LYS A 640 152.61 48.48 -150.99
N SER A 641 151.52 48.08 -150.32
CA SER A 641 150.96 48.82 -149.18
C SER A 641 151.04 50.35 -149.30
N GLU A 642 150.26 50.94 -150.21
CA GLU A 642 149.75 52.31 -149.99
C GLU A 642 148.65 52.27 -148.91
N VAL A 643 149.09 52.00 -147.68
CA VAL A 643 148.38 52.31 -146.42
C VAL A 643 149.14 53.44 -145.72
N VAL A 644 149.54 54.43 -146.52
CA VAL A 644 149.87 55.78 -146.06
C VAL A 644 148.56 56.58 -145.92
N GLU A 645 147.69 56.56 -146.93
CA GLU A 645 146.47 57.38 -146.97
C GLU A 645 145.17 56.56 -147.02
N HIS A 646 144.32 56.55 -145.99
CA HIS A 646 144.51 57.24 -144.72
C HIS A 646 143.82 56.56 -143.53
N TYR A 647 144.51 56.66 -142.40
CA TYR A 647 144.21 56.13 -141.07
C TYR A 647 142.83 56.54 -140.51
N LYS A 648 142.33 57.73 -140.93
CA LYS A 648 141.20 58.45 -140.32
C LYS A 648 141.52 58.84 -138.85
N ALA A 649 140.87 59.78 -138.17
CA ALA A 649 139.61 60.50 -138.36
C ALA A 649 138.33 59.64 -138.40
N GLN A 650 138.31 58.60 -137.55
CA GLN A 650 137.17 58.13 -136.76
C GLN A 650 136.00 57.35 -137.42
N VAL A 651 135.66 56.24 -136.74
CA VAL A 651 134.32 55.63 -136.53
C VAL A 651 133.60 54.99 -137.76
N ARG A 652 133.14 53.72 -137.80
CA ARG A 652 133.37 52.37 -137.17
C ARG A 652 132.01 51.61 -137.08
N ASN A 653 131.83 50.27 -137.17
CA ASN A 653 132.41 49.08 -137.87
C ASN A 653 131.91 47.78 -137.13
N ILE A 654 131.77 46.53 -137.64
CA ILE A 654 131.81 45.85 -138.98
C ILE A 654 131.09 44.45 -138.88
N PRO A 655 130.60 43.81 -139.97
CA PRO A 655 130.00 42.45 -139.99
C PRO A 655 130.89 41.26 -140.53
N SER A 656 130.50 40.00 -140.22
CA SER A 656 130.55 38.68 -140.96
C SER A 656 131.84 37.90 -141.45
N PHE A 657 131.69 36.57 -141.74
CA PHE A 657 132.45 35.57 -142.61
C PHE A 657 133.34 34.35 -142.08
N TYR A 658 133.92 33.48 -142.98
CA TYR A 658 134.07 31.96 -142.99
C TYR A 658 135.51 31.24 -143.10
N PHE A 659 135.61 29.87 -142.92
CA PHE A 659 136.33 28.73 -143.67
C PHE A 659 137.80 28.10 -143.52
N LEU A 660 137.91 26.70 -143.51
CA LEU A 660 138.77 25.61 -144.21
C LEU A 660 140.28 25.08 -143.96
N HIS A 661 140.52 23.72 -144.16
CA HIS A 661 141.62 22.90 -144.89
C HIS A 661 142.57 21.73 -144.29
N SER A 662 142.73 20.57 -145.03
CA SER A 662 143.81 19.49 -145.30
C SER A 662 144.67 18.58 -144.31
N GLY A 663 145.06 17.31 -144.70
CA GLY A 663 146.21 16.45 -144.16
C GLY A 663 146.29 14.89 -144.47
N GLU A 664 147.46 14.17 -144.37
CA GLU A 664 147.75 12.72 -144.80
C GLU A 664 148.38 11.69 -143.75
N TYR A 665 148.44 10.37 -144.11
CA TYR A 665 149.55 9.33 -143.97
C TYR A 665 149.69 8.20 -142.87
N LEU A 666 150.12 6.99 -143.35
CA LEU A 666 151.04 5.89 -142.84
C LEU A 666 150.74 4.83 -141.69
N HIS A 667 150.90 3.53 -142.05
CA HIS A 667 151.58 2.37 -141.40
C HIS A 667 151.35 1.83 -139.93
N HIS A 668 151.26 0.48 -139.84
CA HIS A 668 151.88 -0.49 -138.87
C HIS A 668 151.32 -0.84 -137.42
N PHE A 669 151.19 -2.17 -137.20
CA PHE A 669 151.60 -3.01 -136.03
C PHE A 669 150.81 -3.12 -134.68
N LEU A 670 150.83 -4.37 -134.12
CA LEU A 670 150.61 -4.84 -132.71
C LEU A 670 149.13 -4.80 -132.19
N VAL A 671 148.59 -5.63 -131.26
CA VAL A 671 148.92 -6.90 -130.52
C VAL A 671 147.59 -7.40 -129.87
N ILE A 672 147.11 -8.66 -129.97
CA ILE A 672 147.28 -9.83 -129.03
C ILE A 672 146.89 -9.52 -127.55
N PRO A 673 146.20 -10.37 -126.72
CA PRO A 673 146.29 -11.86 -126.65
C PRO A 673 145.02 -12.73 -126.30
N CYS A 674 145.14 -14.06 -126.53
CA CYS A 674 144.70 -15.22 -125.69
C CYS A 674 143.20 -15.47 -125.33
N LEU A 675 142.67 -16.70 -125.18
CA LEU A 675 143.08 -18.12 -125.38
C LEU A 675 141.81 -18.89 -125.85
N PHE A 676 141.82 -19.81 -126.83
CA PHE A 676 142.28 -21.21 -126.77
C PHE A 676 141.64 -22.12 -125.68
N GLN A 677 140.65 -22.95 -126.05
CA GLN A 677 140.77 -24.43 -125.95
C GLN A 677 139.61 -25.19 -126.64
N PHE A 678 139.99 -26.21 -127.45
CA PHE A 678 139.35 -27.51 -127.76
C PHE A 678 137.88 -27.75 -127.31
N ARG A 679 137.02 -28.40 -128.11
CA ARG A 679 137.29 -29.63 -128.90
C ARG A 679 136.19 -29.89 -129.95
N ILE A 680 136.63 -30.22 -131.18
CA ILE A 680 135.96 -30.96 -132.29
C ILE A 680 134.43 -30.80 -132.41
#